data_AF-A0A087U6B7-F1
#
_entry.id   AF-A0A087U6B7-F1
#
_cell.length_a   1.000
_cell.length_b   1.000
_cell.length_c   1.000
_cell.angle_alpha   90.00
_cell.angle_beta   90.00
_cell.angle_gamma   90.00
#
_symmetry.space_group_name_H-M   'P 1'
#
loop_
_entity.id
_entity.type
_entity.pdbx_description
1 polymer ?
#
loop_
_entity_poly.entity_id
_entity_poly.type
_entity_poly.pdbx_seq_one_letter_code
_entity_poly.pdbx_strand_id
1 'polypeptide(L)'
;MLLTYFKCYPLLLNLPRNIISVSAKYCDKGEFKELVKIANVSKPIFKTKSPHLVPVGYLPKIPNQSLIRHLQWIMKKDLLKQDMFLIGLPGPLRGRIILQYLEMMHQEVEYVVLSRDTTENDLKQRREIVEGTAHYIDQSAVRAAIEGRFLILDGIEKVERNVLPVLNNLLENREMQLEDGRFLIAPERYDKLLSKHSKKVLDDWKLVRVSEDFRVVALGLPVPPFKGNPLDPPFRSRFQARFVQLNFEDQISEFSDQHYKISKDALKNFLSACYTFVSNESAALGLPKFPIENLYTALELLNKFPNLPMECVIKWMYPYSVLSEEAQKAVLHTLKTFAVNPQKSRTNVKVIENASGNNKFSCPVEFHIDGKKTVLHILGHKQCNRVTSHPNFIPNPYHDSILADMFQTHAVQDFCIIGNKGSGKSILVKQFASLLNYPVEMVMLYKDMTARDLLQQRITDDKGNTLWRPSQFVKAAKEGKLLVLDGLHRLHSSTLSVLQRLIHDRETQLYDGTRLLRHDRYNLIKEKFRLSDKDMEDRKLIPVHPSFRIIALAESPKLSSKDIWMTPELMSMFLFHVVRPLSLQEEKMVIQNLVGKTHEKIDLVLNFAHALRSSKDEALQSVSGSFSTRQLIRIARRLSSFPNESVYSLLTQACLLKFLPELTKQAVENVLEGCGIDDLQTSILRDIDVNEGKLCIGSTSAFVSTPGSSKVKVPEIIFYNSQEHLEVMEAMLQDFLLGEHLLLVGNQGVGKNKIADRFLQLLNRPREYIQLHRDTTVQSLTQQPTVVDGKIVYEDSPLLRAVQLGHILVVDEADKAPTHVTSILKALVESGEMMLSDGRRIVHHTDANSQANSDTVIMHPDFRMIVLANRPGFPFLGNDFFATLGDIFSCHAVDNPTLESEISMLHQYGPQVPEYILRKLTKFFGELRYMSDSGLISYPYSTREVVNVVKHLNKYPEDGISHVLKNVFDFDNFSLELKETLEGLFEKHGIPSENQTIKIKIADKFNLPKPHYKAEWQVENISDCWTIKSHKLYCENICKLPVLVQNLDFSDARATLFSEQQSYYQLPLNDNNIPMDMTASPNLNDGIIYVATANPVSLFKIDTVKTLLSCVNLSGYFPTVRSGFKPKINISALSSPYDGFVFFHETMTEQTFLVNPSNGIMNKLNFFNVVEEAVSKITRAVYSKSVQSNFELHLGFPSGKKILLCGKNGSKLILLDFHTNQSLHVEPQENIKQIIVLDETSLILRGE
;
A
#
# COMPACT_ATOMS: atom_id res chain seq x y z
N MET A 1 -15.31 -27.92 -69.02
CA MET A 1 -14.18 -27.51 -68.17
C MET A 1 -14.29 -26.07 -67.61
N LEU A 2 -14.94 -25.11 -68.29
CA LEU A 2 -15.18 -23.76 -67.75
C LEU A 2 -16.12 -23.71 -66.52
N LEU A 3 -17.08 -24.64 -66.42
CA LEU A 3 -18.03 -24.73 -65.30
C LEU A 3 -17.46 -25.35 -64.01
N THR A 4 -16.32 -26.04 -64.08
CA THR A 4 -15.66 -26.67 -62.92
C THR A 4 -14.73 -25.72 -62.17
N TYR A 5 -14.22 -24.67 -62.82
CA TYR A 5 -13.33 -23.69 -62.19
C TYR A 5 -14.09 -22.71 -61.27
N PHE A 6 -15.32 -22.35 -61.63
CA PHE A 6 -16.20 -21.48 -60.82
C PHE A 6 -16.73 -22.14 -59.53
N LYS A 7 -16.59 -23.47 -59.38
CA LYS A 7 -17.04 -24.20 -58.18
C LYS A 7 -16.06 -24.10 -56.99
N CYS A 8 -14.83 -23.64 -57.20
CA CYS A 8 -13.81 -23.59 -56.14
C CYS A 8 -13.74 -22.26 -55.37
N TYR A 9 -14.47 -21.22 -55.79
CA TYR A 9 -14.42 -19.88 -55.17
C TYR A 9 -15.81 -19.27 -54.94
N PRO A 10 -16.58 -19.74 -53.95
CA PRO A 10 -17.96 -19.29 -53.74
C PRO A 10 -18.09 -17.89 -53.13
N LEU A 11 -17.04 -17.38 -52.47
CA LEU A 11 -17.13 -16.17 -51.62
C LEU A 11 -16.98 -14.84 -52.38
N LEU A 12 -16.38 -14.83 -53.58
CA LEU A 12 -16.19 -13.60 -54.37
C LEU A 12 -17.37 -13.28 -55.30
N LEU A 13 -18.32 -14.21 -55.47
CA LEU A 13 -19.44 -14.08 -56.42
C LEU A 13 -20.66 -13.31 -55.89
N ASN A 14 -20.67 -12.92 -54.61
CA ASN A 14 -21.80 -12.24 -53.95
C ASN A 14 -21.58 -10.74 -53.65
N LEU A 15 -20.46 -10.15 -54.08
CA LEU A 15 -20.23 -8.71 -53.95
C LEU A 15 -21.03 -7.94 -55.02
N PRO A 16 -21.57 -6.75 -54.72
CA PRO A 16 -22.32 -5.96 -55.71
C PRO A 16 -21.43 -5.69 -56.94
N ARG A 17 -21.85 -6.23 -58.10
CA ARG A 17 -21.11 -6.27 -59.38
C ARG A 17 -20.62 -4.92 -59.90
N ASN A 18 -21.07 -3.81 -59.31
CA ASN A 18 -20.79 -2.45 -59.78
C ASN A 18 -19.60 -1.77 -59.10
N ILE A 19 -18.99 -2.33 -58.04
CA ILE A 19 -17.96 -1.60 -57.24
C ILE A 19 -16.65 -2.38 -57.03
N ILE A 20 -16.72 -3.67 -56.71
CA ILE A 20 -15.57 -4.58 -56.67
C ILE A 20 -15.86 -5.73 -57.62
N SER A 21 -15.02 -5.92 -58.64
CA SER A 21 -15.19 -6.99 -59.62
C SER A 21 -13.90 -7.76 -59.85
N VAL A 22 -14.02 -9.08 -59.96
CA VAL A 22 -12.94 -9.96 -60.39
C VAL A 22 -13.22 -10.35 -61.83
N SER A 23 -12.27 -10.08 -62.73
CA SER A 23 -12.38 -10.44 -64.14
C SER A 23 -11.14 -11.20 -64.58
N ALA A 24 -11.30 -12.32 -65.27
CA ALA A 24 -10.19 -13.04 -65.89
C ALA A 24 -9.95 -12.43 -67.28
N LYS A 25 -8.72 -11.97 -67.55
CA LYS A 25 -8.30 -11.55 -68.90
C LYS A 25 -7.24 -12.50 -69.45
N TYR A 26 -7.35 -12.79 -70.74
CA TYR A 26 -6.36 -13.54 -71.50
C TYR A 26 -5.13 -12.65 -71.76
N CYS A 27 -3.93 -13.20 -71.59
CA CYS A 27 -2.67 -12.48 -71.80
C CYS A 27 -1.84 -13.22 -72.87
N ASP A 28 -1.12 -12.49 -73.72
CA ASP A 28 -0.43 -12.98 -74.93
C ASP A 28 0.64 -14.07 -74.70
N LYS A 29 0.89 -14.47 -73.45
CA LYS A 29 1.84 -15.53 -73.06
C LYS A 29 1.17 -16.84 -72.59
N GLY A 30 -0.15 -17.00 -72.73
CA GLY A 30 -0.87 -18.24 -72.40
C GLY A 30 -1.21 -18.44 -70.91
N GLU A 31 -0.93 -17.47 -70.04
CA GLU A 31 -1.33 -17.49 -68.63
C GLU A 31 -2.60 -16.66 -68.38
N PHE A 32 -3.61 -17.27 -67.76
CA PHE A 32 -4.79 -16.56 -67.24
C PHE A 32 -4.38 -15.74 -66.01
N LYS A 33 -4.53 -14.41 -66.07
CA LYS A 33 -4.35 -13.52 -64.91
C LYS A 33 -5.71 -13.02 -64.45
N GLU A 34 -6.07 -13.37 -63.22
CA GLU A 34 -7.25 -12.81 -62.55
C GLU A 34 -6.95 -11.36 -62.15
N LEU A 35 -7.84 -10.44 -62.49
CA LEU A 35 -7.73 -9.02 -62.19
C LEU A 35 -8.79 -8.63 -61.18
N VAL A 36 -8.38 -8.06 -60.05
CA VAL A 36 -9.26 -7.42 -59.08
C VAL A 36 -9.37 -5.95 -59.45
N LYS A 37 -10.60 -5.44 -59.56
CA LYS A 37 -10.90 -4.04 -59.79
C LYS A 37 -11.65 -3.47 -58.60
N ILE A 38 -11.13 -2.39 -58.03
CA ILE A 38 -11.79 -1.59 -56.97
C ILE A 38 -12.05 -0.21 -57.55
N ALA A 39 -13.32 0.13 -57.74
CA ALA A 39 -13.74 1.34 -58.44
C ALA A 39 -13.06 1.48 -59.81
N ASN A 40 -12.09 2.39 -59.95
CA ASN A 40 -11.36 2.67 -61.19
C ASN A 40 -9.92 2.14 -61.24
N VAL A 41 -9.44 1.45 -60.21
CA VAL A 41 -8.07 0.91 -60.15
C VAL A 41 -8.14 -0.61 -60.26
N SER A 42 -7.20 -1.24 -60.98
CA SER A 42 -7.13 -2.70 -61.14
C SER A 42 -5.72 -3.23 -60.91
N LYS A 43 -5.60 -4.37 -60.21
CA LYS A 43 -4.34 -5.06 -59.96
C LYS A 43 -4.49 -6.57 -60.28
N PRO A 44 -3.52 -7.20 -60.97
CA PRO A 44 -3.53 -8.64 -61.19
C PRO A 44 -3.24 -9.41 -59.89
N ILE A 45 -3.91 -10.54 -59.71
CA ILE A 45 -3.63 -11.53 -58.67
C ILE A 45 -2.52 -12.45 -59.18
N PHE A 46 -1.59 -12.79 -58.29
CA PHE A 46 -0.51 -13.75 -58.54
C PHE A 46 -0.74 -15.02 -57.71
N LYS A 47 -0.20 -16.14 -58.19
CA LYS A 47 -0.25 -17.42 -57.47
C LYS A 47 0.64 -17.34 -56.23
N THR A 48 0.09 -17.64 -55.05
CA THR A 48 0.83 -17.63 -53.78
C THR A 48 1.73 -18.85 -53.63
N LYS A 49 2.89 -18.66 -52.99
CA LYS A 49 3.84 -19.74 -52.68
C LYS A 49 3.39 -20.52 -51.43
N SER A 50 2.95 -19.79 -50.42
CA SER A 50 2.54 -20.28 -49.10
C SER A 50 1.08 -19.91 -48.81
N PRO A 51 0.10 -20.69 -49.32
CA PRO A 51 -1.32 -20.36 -49.23
C PRO A 51 -1.84 -20.19 -47.80
N HIS A 52 -1.21 -20.84 -46.82
CA HIS A 52 -1.59 -20.82 -45.41
C HIS A 52 -1.23 -19.50 -44.69
N LEU A 53 -0.41 -18.64 -45.31
CA LEU A 53 -0.05 -17.32 -44.79
C LEU A 53 -0.92 -16.19 -45.36
N VAL A 54 -1.90 -16.54 -46.21
CA VAL A 54 -2.88 -15.59 -46.73
C VAL A 54 -4.01 -15.45 -45.71
N PRO A 55 -4.41 -14.22 -45.31
CA PRO A 55 -5.55 -14.02 -44.43
C PRO A 55 -6.85 -14.62 -45.01
N VAL A 56 -7.70 -15.18 -44.16
CA VAL A 56 -8.99 -15.77 -44.54
C VAL A 56 -10.08 -15.38 -43.55
N GLY A 57 -11.27 -15.03 -44.04
CA GLY A 57 -12.43 -14.72 -43.20
C GLY A 57 -12.40 -13.33 -42.60
N TYR A 58 -11.84 -12.36 -43.31
CA TYR A 58 -11.83 -10.94 -42.95
C TYR A 58 -12.73 -10.08 -43.85
N LEU A 59 -12.94 -10.48 -45.10
CA LEU A 59 -13.77 -9.75 -46.06
C LEU A 59 -15.25 -9.69 -45.64
N PRO A 60 -15.85 -8.48 -45.56
CA PRO A 60 -17.27 -8.34 -45.24
C PRO A 60 -18.14 -8.75 -46.43
N LYS A 61 -19.37 -9.22 -46.14
CA LYS A 61 -20.34 -9.61 -47.18
C LYS A 61 -20.75 -8.43 -48.07
N ILE A 62 -20.90 -7.23 -47.49
CA ILE A 62 -21.24 -5.98 -48.18
C ILE A 62 -20.26 -4.91 -47.67
N PRO A 63 -19.36 -4.39 -48.53
CA PRO A 63 -18.38 -3.38 -48.09
C PRO A 63 -18.96 -1.96 -48.13
N ASN A 64 -18.76 -1.21 -47.05
CA ASN A 64 -19.17 0.20 -46.95
C ASN A 64 -18.34 1.11 -47.87
N GLN A 65 -18.86 2.30 -48.20
CA GLN A 65 -18.19 3.23 -49.10
C GLN A 65 -16.85 3.76 -48.53
N SER A 66 -16.78 4.08 -47.23
CA SER A 66 -15.51 4.46 -46.59
C SER A 66 -14.46 3.34 -46.68
N LEU A 67 -14.86 2.08 -46.43
CA LEU A 67 -13.97 0.92 -46.56
C LEU A 67 -13.40 0.80 -47.97
N ILE A 68 -14.25 0.94 -49.00
CA ILE A 68 -13.82 0.89 -50.40
C ILE A 68 -12.79 1.98 -50.71
N ARG A 69 -12.96 3.20 -50.18
CA ARG A 69 -11.98 4.30 -50.35
C ARG A 69 -10.63 3.94 -49.70
N HIS A 70 -10.64 3.32 -48.53
CA HIS A 70 -9.42 2.85 -47.86
C HIS A 70 -8.73 1.73 -48.65
N LEU A 71 -9.46 0.71 -49.10
CA LEU A 71 -8.92 -0.38 -49.92
C LEU A 71 -8.37 0.13 -51.26
N GLN A 72 -9.06 1.08 -51.89
CA GLN A 72 -8.60 1.72 -53.13
C GLN A 72 -7.30 2.51 -52.90
N TRP A 73 -7.16 3.20 -51.77
CA TRP A 73 -5.94 3.90 -51.42
C TRP A 73 -4.77 2.92 -51.20
N ILE A 74 -4.99 1.83 -50.47
CA ILE A 74 -3.99 0.78 -50.26
C ILE A 74 -3.54 0.20 -51.60
N MET A 75 -4.49 -0.13 -52.48
CA MET A 75 -4.17 -0.68 -53.81
C MET A 75 -3.34 0.28 -54.68
N LYS A 76 -3.64 1.58 -54.64
CA LYS A 76 -2.84 2.60 -55.34
C LYS A 76 -1.41 2.64 -54.82
N LYS A 77 -1.21 2.58 -53.51
CA LYS A 77 0.12 2.63 -52.89
C LYS A 77 0.93 1.38 -53.16
N ASP A 78 0.29 0.22 -53.12
CA ASP A 78 0.89 -1.05 -53.48
C ASP A 78 1.36 -1.09 -54.95
N LEU A 79 0.52 -0.62 -55.90
CA LEU A 79 0.90 -0.47 -57.31
C LEU A 79 2.09 0.49 -57.52
N LEU A 80 2.19 1.53 -56.69
CA LEU A 80 3.32 2.48 -56.70
C LEU A 80 4.57 1.95 -55.97
N LYS A 81 4.52 0.73 -55.43
CA LYS A 81 5.58 0.12 -54.61
C LYS A 81 5.94 0.93 -53.35
N GLN A 82 4.97 1.66 -52.76
CA GLN A 82 5.18 2.51 -51.59
C GLN A 82 4.79 1.80 -50.27
N ASP A 83 5.61 1.98 -49.24
CA ASP A 83 5.31 1.51 -47.88
C ASP A 83 4.23 2.40 -47.22
N MET A 84 3.38 1.81 -46.40
CA MET A 84 2.13 2.41 -45.93
C MET A 84 2.09 2.53 -44.41
N PHE A 85 1.44 3.57 -43.90
CA PHE A 85 1.17 3.73 -42.47
C PHE A 85 -0.31 4.03 -42.22
N LEU A 86 -1.02 3.09 -41.60
CA LEU A 86 -2.42 3.25 -41.23
C LEU A 86 -2.49 3.76 -39.79
N ILE A 87 -3.06 4.95 -39.62
CA ILE A 87 -3.22 5.63 -38.33
C ILE A 87 -4.71 5.70 -38.01
N GLY A 88 -5.13 5.54 -36.76
CA GLY A 88 -6.56 5.59 -36.41
C GLY A 88 -6.80 5.57 -34.91
N LEU A 89 -8.06 5.46 -34.50
CA LEU A 89 -8.43 5.27 -33.09
C LEU A 89 -8.05 3.87 -32.60
N PRO A 90 -7.80 3.66 -31.30
CA PRO A 90 -7.51 2.34 -30.76
C PRO A 90 -8.60 1.31 -31.08
N GLY A 91 -8.17 0.14 -31.58
CA GLY A 91 -9.03 -1.00 -31.88
C GLY A 91 -8.61 -1.77 -33.14
N PRO A 92 -9.40 -2.76 -33.56
CA PRO A 92 -8.98 -3.73 -34.57
C PRO A 92 -9.13 -3.23 -36.03
N LEU A 93 -9.83 -2.11 -36.26
CA LEU A 93 -10.20 -1.64 -37.61
C LEU A 93 -9.00 -1.50 -38.56
N ARG A 94 -7.91 -0.88 -38.11
CA ARG A 94 -6.69 -0.67 -38.94
C ARG A 94 -6.14 -1.99 -39.45
N GLY A 95 -5.98 -2.97 -38.56
CA GLY A 95 -5.49 -4.31 -38.87
C GLY A 95 -6.45 -5.07 -39.77
N ARG A 96 -7.76 -4.99 -39.50
CA ARG A 96 -8.79 -5.65 -40.31
C ARG A 96 -8.80 -5.15 -41.76
N ILE A 97 -8.68 -3.85 -42.00
CA ILE A 97 -8.69 -3.29 -43.37
C ILE A 97 -7.51 -3.82 -44.19
N ILE A 98 -6.30 -3.86 -43.62
CA ILE A 98 -5.15 -4.40 -44.36
C ILE A 98 -5.28 -5.90 -44.58
N LEU A 99 -5.77 -6.66 -43.59
CA LEU A 99 -5.99 -8.11 -43.75
C LEU A 99 -7.09 -8.41 -44.78
N GLN A 100 -8.14 -7.58 -44.88
CA GLN A 100 -9.15 -7.64 -45.95
C GLN A 100 -8.54 -7.41 -47.32
N TYR A 101 -7.68 -6.40 -47.46
CA TYR A 101 -6.96 -6.14 -48.71
C TYR A 101 -6.10 -7.35 -49.13
N LEU A 102 -5.35 -7.92 -48.19
CA LEU A 102 -4.46 -9.05 -48.45
C LEU A 102 -5.22 -10.35 -48.74
N GLU A 103 -6.36 -10.59 -48.09
CA GLU A 103 -7.26 -11.69 -48.42
C GLU A 103 -7.77 -11.58 -49.87
N MET A 104 -8.21 -10.39 -50.27
CA MET A 104 -8.74 -10.11 -51.62
C MET A 104 -7.67 -10.21 -52.70
N MET A 105 -6.46 -9.76 -52.43
CA MET A 105 -5.34 -9.81 -53.38
C MET A 105 -4.59 -11.15 -53.37
N HIS A 106 -4.97 -12.07 -52.49
CA HIS A 106 -4.25 -13.32 -52.22
C HIS A 106 -2.76 -13.07 -51.98
N GLN A 107 -2.43 -12.21 -51.03
CA GLN A 107 -1.03 -11.93 -50.67
C GLN A 107 -0.68 -12.47 -49.29
N GLU A 108 0.54 -13.00 -49.17
CA GLU A 108 1.08 -13.59 -47.96
C GLU A 108 1.48 -12.50 -46.95
N VAL A 109 1.27 -12.77 -45.67
CA VAL A 109 1.57 -11.80 -44.60
C VAL A 109 2.44 -12.40 -43.48
N GLU A 110 3.40 -11.60 -43.04
CA GLU A 110 4.12 -11.74 -41.78
C GLU A 110 3.67 -10.60 -40.86
N TYR A 111 3.21 -10.94 -39.66
CA TYR A 111 2.65 -9.95 -38.74
C TYR A 111 3.47 -9.90 -37.46
N VAL A 112 3.91 -8.70 -37.10
CA VAL A 112 4.71 -8.47 -35.89
C VAL A 112 3.97 -7.46 -35.02
N VAL A 113 3.63 -7.89 -33.81
CA VAL A 113 3.19 -6.98 -32.74
C VAL A 113 4.42 -6.45 -32.04
N LEU A 114 4.50 -5.13 -31.93
CA LEU A 114 5.62 -4.43 -31.34
C LEU A 114 5.25 -3.97 -29.93
N SER A 115 6.19 -4.14 -29.01
CA SER A 115 6.11 -3.72 -27.61
C SER A 115 7.40 -3.00 -27.20
N ARG A 116 7.43 -2.45 -25.98
CA ARG A 116 8.66 -1.86 -25.44
C ARG A 116 9.81 -2.89 -25.34
N ASP A 117 9.47 -4.17 -25.15
CA ASP A 117 10.46 -5.24 -24.95
C ASP A 117 10.92 -5.87 -26.28
N THR A 118 10.49 -5.33 -27.42
CA THR A 118 10.88 -5.86 -28.74
C THR A 118 12.35 -5.57 -28.99
N THR A 119 13.11 -6.59 -29.36
CA THR A 119 14.55 -6.47 -29.61
C THR A 119 14.90 -6.64 -31.10
N GLU A 120 16.13 -6.31 -31.48
CA GLU A 120 16.65 -6.56 -32.83
C GLU A 120 16.48 -8.04 -33.25
N ASN A 121 16.70 -8.95 -32.31
CA ASN A 121 16.59 -10.40 -32.52
C ASN A 121 15.17 -10.86 -32.88
N ASP A 122 14.14 -10.11 -32.48
CA ASP A 122 12.74 -10.44 -32.78
C ASP A 122 12.34 -9.99 -34.20
N LEU A 123 13.10 -9.06 -34.81
CA LEU A 123 12.84 -8.50 -36.13
C LEU A 123 13.74 -9.09 -37.22
N LYS A 124 15.05 -9.24 -36.92
CA LYS A 124 16.08 -9.67 -37.88
C LYS A 124 16.32 -11.18 -37.85
N GLN A 125 17.19 -11.61 -36.95
CA GLN A 125 17.58 -13.00 -36.78
C GLN A 125 17.71 -13.28 -35.30
N ARG A 126 17.28 -14.47 -34.89
CA ARG A 126 17.51 -14.97 -33.54
C ARG A 126 18.58 -16.03 -33.57
N ARG A 127 19.38 -16.07 -32.50
CA ARG A 127 20.38 -17.12 -32.28
C ARG A 127 19.80 -18.19 -31.34
N GLU A 128 19.76 -19.43 -31.80
CA GLU A 128 19.36 -20.62 -31.02
C GLU A 128 20.53 -21.59 -30.89
N ILE A 129 20.63 -22.26 -29.74
CA ILE A 129 21.67 -23.25 -29.48
C ILE A 129 21.04 -24.62 -29.67
N VAL A 130 21.58 -25.42 -30.58
CA VAL A 130 21.19 -26.81 -30.82
C VAL A 130 22.46 -27.64 -30.90
N GLU A 131 22.53 -28.69 -30.07
CA GLU A 131 23.65 -29.61 -29.92
C GLU A 131 25.01 -28.90 -29.73
N GLY A 132 25.00 -27.82 -28.93
CA GLY A 132 26.19 -27.01 -28.64
C GLY A 132 26.62 -26.04 -29.75
N THR A 133 25.89 -25.98 -30.87
CA THR A 133 26.16 -25.06 -31.98
C THR A 133 25.10 -23.96 -32.09
N ALA A 134 25.52 -22.76 -32.48
CA ALA A 134 24.61 -21.62 -32.65
C ALA A 134 24.03 -21.58 -34.07
N HIS A 135 22.71 -21.73 -34.18
CA HIS A 135 21.95 -21.56 -35.41
C HIS A 135 21.26 -20.19 -35.44
N TYR A 136 21.34 -19.51 -36.59
CA TYR A 136 20.64 -18.26 -36.84
C TYR A 136 19.33 -18.53 -37.59
N ILE A 137 18.22 -18.06 -37.04
CA ILE A 137 16.88 -18.26 -37.60
C ILE A 137 16.28 -16.93 -38.01
N ASP A 138 15.94 -16.82 -39.30
CA ASP A 138 15.34 -15.63 -39.90
C ASP A 138 13.98 -15.30 -39.28
N GLN A 139 13.83 -14.05 -38.81
CA GLN A 139 12.57 -13.55 -38.26
C GLN A 139 11.68 -12.89 -39.32
N SER A 140 10.52 -12.41 -38.89
CA SER A 140 9.44 -11.94 -39.74
C SER A 140 9.87 -10.89 -40.78
N ALA A 141 10.75 -9.94 -40.43
CA ALA A 141 11.17 -8.91 -41.39
C ALA A 141 12.06 -9.47 -42.50
N VAL A 142 13.00 -10.36 -42.15
CA VAL A 142 13.90 -11.01 -43.10
C VAL A 142 13.13 -12.00 -43.99
N ARG A 143 12.26 -12.83 -43.40
CA ARG A 143 11.40 -13.75 -44.14
C ARG A 143 10.50 -13.01 -45.12
N ALA A 144 9.90 -11.90 -44.71
CA ALA A 144 9.05 -11.09 -45.58
C ALA A 144 9.85 -10.47 -46.75
N ALA A 145 11.05 -9.96 -46.47
CA ALA A 145 11.92 -9.37 -47.49
C ALA A 145 12.38 -10.39 -48.55
N ILE A 146 12.81 -11.58 -48.12
CA ILE A 146 13.29 -12.63 -49.02
C ILE A 146 12.13 -13.20 -49.86
N GLU A 147 11.00 -13.51 -49.22
CA GLU A 147 9.90 -14.20 -49.89
C GLU A 147 8.96 -13.27 -50.67
N GLY A 148 9.03 -11.96 -50.45
CA GLY A 148 8.13 -10.97 -51.05
C GLY A 148 6.76 -10.91 -50.39
N ARG A 149 6.72 -11.10 -49.06
CA ARG A 149 5.49 -11.04 -48.27
C ARG A 149 5.24 -9.62 -47.79
N PHE A 150 3.99 -9.34 -47.40
CA PHE A 150 3.69 -8.12 -46.65
C PHE A 150 4.16 -8.25 -45.21
N LEU A 151 4.93 -7.28 -44.74
CA LEU A 151 5.31 -7.16 -43.33
C LEU A 151 4.39 -6.15 -42.65
N ILE A 152 3.59 -6.60 -41.69
CA ILE A 152 2.78 -5.72 -40.85
C ILE A 152 3.49 -5.48 -39.52
N LEU A 153 3.72 -4.20 -39.20
CA LEU A 153 4.31 -3.74 -37.95
C LEU A 153 3.22 -3.02 -37.13
N ASP A 154 2.72 -3.66 -36.08
CA ASP A 154 1.64 -3.09 -35.24
C ASP A 154 2.19 -2.54 -33.92
N GLY A 155 1.89 -1.27 -33.62
CA GLY A 155 2.30 -0.61 -32.38
C GLY A 155 3.68 0.04 -32.45
N ILE A 156 4.04 0.65 -33.59
CA ILE A 156 5.36 1.31 -33.76
C ILE A 156 5.59 2.40 -32.69
N GLU A 157 4.54 3.10 -32.25
CA GLU A 157 4.63 4.10 -31.19
C GLU A 157 4.97 3.53 -29.80
N LYS A 158 4.96 2.21 -29.63
CA LYS A 158 5.14 1.53 -28.34
C LYS A 158 6.56 1.01 -28.12
N VAL A 159 7.38 1.01 -29.17
CA VAL A 159 8.75 0.48 -29.15
C VAL A 159 9.71 1.49 -28.56
N GLU A 160 10.79 0.99 -27.95
CA GLU A 160 11.94 1.82 -27.60
C GLU A 160 12.61 2.42 -28.86
N ARG A 161 13.17 3.62 -28.71
CA ARG A 161 13.68 4.42 -29.85
C ARG A 161 14.89 3.80 -30.55
N ASN A 162 15.63 2.95 -29.86
CA ASN A 162 16.82 2.22 -30.32
C ASN A 162 16.52 1.08 -31.31
N VAL A 163 15.29 0.53 -31.33
CA VAL A 163 14.97 -0.66 -32.13
C VAL A 163 14.51 -0.31 -33.55
N LEU A 164 13.71 0.75 -33.72
CA LEU A 164 13.22 1.16 -35.04
C LEU A 164 14.33 1.48 -36.06
N PRO A 165 15.47 2.07 -35.67
CA PRO A 165 16.60 2.28 -36.56
C PRO A 165 17.13 1.02 -37.25
N VAL A 166 16.95 -0.16 -36.66
CA VAL A 166 17.37 -1.44 -37.23
C VAL A 166 16.68 -1.71 -38.57
N LEU A 167 15.43 -1.26 -38.72
CA LEU A 167 14.65 -1.43 -39.95
C LEU A 167 14.90 -0.30 -40.97
N ASN A 168 15.65 0.75 -40.61
CA ASN A 168 15.77 1.95 -41.43
C ASN A 168 16.25 1.64 -42.85
N ASN A 169 17.35 0.91 -42.96
CA ASN A 169 17.98 0.62 -44.24
C ASN A 169 17.15 -0.38 -45.07
N LEU A 170 16.42 -1.28 -44.41
CA LEU A 170 15.52 -2.22 -45.09
C LEU A 170 14.28 -1.51 -45.66
N LEU A 171 13.79 -0.46 -45.00
CA LEU A 171 12.69 0.36 -45.50
C LEU A 171 13.12 1.27 -46.65
N GLU A 172 14.31 1.88 -46.53
CA GLU A 172 14.79 2.86 -47.51
C GLU A 172 15.40 2.22 -48.75
N ASN A 173 16.42 1.39 -48.55
CA ASN A 173 17.25 0.87 -49.63
C ASN A 173 16.96 -0.60 -49.93
N ARG A 174 16.08 -1.25 -49.16
CA ARG A 174 15.90 -2.72 -49.18
C ARG A 174 17.22 -3.45 -48.90
N GLU A 175 18.05 -2.88 -48.02
CA GLU A 175 19.35 -3.42 -47.64
C GLU A 175 19.43 -3.65 -46.12
N MET A 176 20.05 -4.75 -45.71
CA MET A 176 20.19 -5.09 -44.29
C MET A 176 21.29 -6.13 -44.07
N GLN A 177 22.15 -5.90 -43.09
CA GLN A 177 23.17 -6.86 -42.68
C GLN A 177 22.60 -7.84 -41.67
N LEU A 178 22.86 -9.13 -41.85
CA LEU A 178 22.43 -10.23 -41.00
C LEU A 178 23.61 -10.75 -40.15
N GLU A 179 23.29 -11.35 -39.00
CA GLU A 179 24.30 -11.78 -38.02
C GLU A 179 25.09 -13.02 -38.46
N ASP A 180 24.50 -13.86 -39.32
CA ASP A 180 25.18 -14.99 -39.95
C ASP A 180 26.13 -14.58 -41.10
N GLY A 181 26.27 -13.27 -41.33
CA GLY A 181 27.11 -12.66 -42.35
C GLY A 181 26.43 -12.54 -43.71
N ARG A 182 25.15 -12.91 -43.87
CA ARG A 182 24.39 -12.60 -45.09
C ARG A 182 24.10 -11.11 -45.18
N PHE A 183 24.00 -10.58 -46.40
CA PHE A 183 23.62 -9.20 -46.66
C PHE A 183 22.45 -9.15 -47.62
N LEU A 184 21.31 -8.64 -47.14
CA LEU A 184 20.15 -8.36 -47.97
C LEU A 184 20.48 -7.16 -48.87
N ILE A 185 20.21 -7.30 -50.17
CA ILE A 185 20.47 -6.25 -51.15
C ILE A 185 19.26 -6.02 -52.05
N ALA A 186 19.08 -4.78 -52.48
CA ALA A 186 17.98 -4.37 -53.35
C ALA A 186 17.90 -5.23 -54.63
N PRO A 187 16.69 -5.59 -55.11
CA PRO A 187 16.51 -6.45 -56.28
C PRO A 187 17.24 -5.92 -57.51
N GLU A 188 17.09 -4.64 -57.82
CA GLU A 188 17.73 -4.00 -58.98
C GLU A 188 19.25 -4.04 -58.92
N ARG A 189 19.82 -3.93 -57.71
CA ARG A 189 21.26 -3.95 -57.49
C ARG A 189 21.80 -5.38 -57.57
N TYR A 190 21.09 -6.35 -57.01
CA TYR A 190 21.42 -7.76 -57.16
C TYR A 190 21.42 -8.18 -58.63
N ASP A 191 20.40 -7.81 -59.39
CA ASP A 191 20.25 -8.18 -60.79
C ASP A 191 21.35 -7.55 -61.67
N LYS A 192 21.78 -6.32 -61.34
CA LYS A 192 22.96 -5.68 -61.96
C LYS A 192 24.29 -6.37 -61.61
N LEU A 193 24.39 -7.01 -60.44
CA LEU A 193 25.56 -7.77 -60.06
C LEU A 193 25.54 -9.17 -60.69
N LEU A 194 24.37 -9.79 -60.81
CA LEU A 194 24.18 -11.08 -61.45
C LEU A 194 24.46 -11.03 -62.96
N SER A 195 24.30 -9.88 -63.60
CA SER A 195 24.72 -9.68 -65.00
C SER A 195 26.24 -9.54 -65.17
N LYS A 196 26.98 -9.18 -64.11
CA LYS A 196 28.44 -9.01 -64.12
C LYS A 196 29.20 -10.20 -63.52
N HIS A 197 28.60 -10.92 -62.59
CA HIS A 197 29.20 -12.01 -61.83
C HIS A 197 28.27 -13.22 -61.80
N SER A 198 28.84 -14.42 -61.73
CA SER A 198 28.04 -15.64 -61.60
C SER A 198 27.35 -15.72 -60.23
N LYS A 199 26.20 -16.41 -60.16
CA LYS A 199 25.46 -16.60 -58.90
C LYS A 199 26.31 -17.19 -57.77
N LYS A 200 27.23 -18.11 -58.09
CA LYS A 200 28.17 -18.70 -57.11
C LYS A 200 29.03 -17.64 -56.42
N VAL A 201 29.54 -16.65 -57.17
CA VAL A 201 30.35 -15.56 -56.61
C VAL A 201 29.51 -14.68 -55.69
N LEU A 202 28.24 -14.44 -56.03
CA LEU A 202 27.33 -13.67 -55.17
C LEU A 202 26.96 -14.44 -53.90
N ASP A 203 26.79 -15.76 -54.00
CA ASP A 203 26.54 -16.65 -52.86
C ASP A 203 27.79 -16.74 -51.94
N ASP A 204 29.01 -16.76 -52.51
CA ASP A 204 30.28 -16.66 -51.77
C ASP A 204 30.41 -15.33 -51.01
N TRP A 205 29.91 -14.24 -51.60
CA TRP A 205 29.78 -12.94 -50.94
C TRP A 205 28.61 -12.86 -49.96
N LYS A 206 27.85 -13.96 -49.80
CA LYS A 206 26.66 -14.08 -48.96
C LYS A 206 25.58 -13.02 -49.26
N LEU A 207 25.47 -12.58 -50.51
CA LEU A 207 24.46 -11.62 -50.93
C LEU A 207 23.11 -12.29 -51.15
N VAL A 208 22.05 -11.74 -50.56
CA VAL A 208 20.69 -12.26 -50.68
C VAL A 208 19.81 -11.21 -51.35
N ARG A 209 19.21 -11.57 -52.48
CA ARG A 209 18.28 -10.71 -53.21
C ARG A 209 16.98 -10.51 -52.42
N VAL A 210 16.60 -9.25 -52.18
CA VAL A 210 15.27 -8.90 -51.67
C VAL A 210 14.23 -9.00 -52.80
N SER A 211 13.02 -9.46 -52.49
CA SER A 211 11.93 -9.54 -53.47
C SER A 211 11.37 -8.16 -53.83
N GLU A 212 10.98 -7.98 -55.09
CA GLU A 212 10.35 -6.73 -55.57
C GLU A 212 8.93 -6.52 -55.04
N ASP A 213 8.29 -7.60 -54.60
CA ASP A 213 6.92 -7.60 -54.06
C ASP A 213 6.88 -7.33 -52.55
N PHE A 214 8.04 -7.22 -51.90
CA PHE A 214 8.14 -6.90 -50.48
C PHE A 214 7.57 -5.51 -50.17
N ARG A 215 6.61 -5.43 -49.24
CA ARG A 215 5.97 -4.19 -48.80
C ARG A 215 5.86 -4.17 -47.29
N VAL A 216 6.01 -2.98 -46.70
CA VAL A 216 5.82 -2.78 -45.27
C VAL A 216 4.59 -1.95 -44.99
N VAL A 217 3.78 -2.40 -44.04
CA VAL A 217 2.59 -1.70 -43.53
C VAL A 217 2.74 -1.49 -42.04
N ALA A 218 2.90 -0.23 -41.65
CA ALA A 218 2.86 0.20 -40.26
C ALA A 218 1.40 0.39 -39.81
N LEU A 219 1.08 -0.02 -38.58
CA LEU A 219 -0.15 0.27 -37.87
C LEU A 219 0.22 0.99 -36.57
N GLY A 220 -0.50 2.08 -36.24
CA GLY A 220 -0.19 2.84 -35.03
C GLY A 220 -1.22 3.89 -34.66
N LEU A 221 -0.95 4.57 -33.56
CA LEU A 221 -1.81 5.59 -32.97
C LEU A 221 -1.29 7.01 -33.24
N PRO A 222 -2.17 8.02 -33.34
CA PRO A 222 -1.74 9.41 -33.40
C PRO A 222 -1.23 9.88 -32.04
N VAL A 223 0.05 10.25 -31.99
CA VAL A 223 0.74 10.74 -30.78
C VAL A 223 1.24 12.17 -31.06
N PRO A 224 0.70 13.22 -30.40
CA PRO A 224 -0.51 13.25 -29.54
C PRO A 224 -1.83 13.02 -30.31
N PRO A 225 -2.97 12.67 -29.65
CA PRO A 225 -3.24 12.76 -28.20
C PRO A 225 -3.10 11.45 -27.40
N PHE A 226 -2.82 10.31 -28.04
CA PHE A 226 -2.67 9.04 -27.32
C PHE A 226 -1.27 8.89 -26.70
N LYS A 227 -1.13 8.04 -25.68
CA LYS A 227 0.15 7.75 -25.03
C LYS A 227 1.03 6.93 -25.98
N GLY A 228 2.29 7.34 -26.15
CA GLY A 228 3.26 6.63 -26.97
C GLY A 228 4.47 7.50 -27.29
N ASN A 229 5.44 6.93 -27.99
CA ASN A 229 6.60 7.63 -28.52
C ASN A 229 6.24 8.22 -29.90
N PRO A 230 6.40 9.54 -30.11
CA PRO A 230 6.27 10.10 -31.45
C PRO A 230 7.37 9.53 -32.36
N LEU A 231 7.02 9.29 -33.62
CA LEU A 231 7.96 8.75 -34.60
C LEU A 231 9.02 9.80 -34.97
N ASP A 232 10.27 9.35 -35.05
CA ASP A 232 11.36 10.19 -35.53
C ASP A 232 11.09 10.67 -36.96
N PRO A 233 11.33 11.96 -37.29
CA PRO A 233 11.04 12.51 -38.61
C PRO A 233 11.61 11.71 -39.79
N PRO A 234 12.86 11.18 -39.75
CA PRO A 234 13.41 10.37 -40.83
C PRO A 234 12.69 9.02 -41.01
N PHE A 235 12.24 8.39 -39.92
CA PHE A 235 11.48 7.14 -40.01
C PHE A 235 10.08 7.41 -40.57
N ARG A 236 9.45 8.50 -40.10
CA ARG A 236 8.12 8.93 -40.53
C ARG A 236 8.04 9.22 -42.03
N SER A 237 9.08 9.83 -42.63
CA SER A 237 9.07 10.22 -44.05
C SER A 237 9.06 9.04 -45.03
N ARG A 238 9.41 7.83 -44.57
CA ARG A 238 9.43 6.62 -45.41
C ARG A 238 8.04 6.02 -45.65
N PHE A 239 7.05 6.40 -44.86
CA PHE A 239 5.70 5.88 -44.98
C PHE A 239 4.74 6.88 -45.62
N GLN A 240 3.82 6.34 -46.42
CA GLN A 240 2.64 7.07 -46.84
C GLN A 240 1.53 6.88 -45.80
N ALA A 241 1.14 7.94 -45.11
CA ALA A 241 0.17 7.84 -44.04
C ALA A 241 -1.29 7.98 -44.53
N ARG A 242 -2.21 7.21 -43.93
CA ARG A 242 -3.65 7.37 -44.09
C ARG A 242 -4.34 7.24 -42.73
N PHE A 243 -5.16 8.23 -42.39
CA PHE A 243 -6.03 8.15 -41.24
C PHE A 243 -7.26 7.28 -41.57
N VAL A 244 -7.53 6.28 -40.73
CA VAL A 244 -8.60 5.29 -40.87
C VAL A 244 -9.68 5.59 -39.84
N GLN A 245 -10.88 5.90 -40.34
CA GLN A 245 -12.07 6.13 -39.53
C GLN A 245 -13.31 5.82 -40.38
N LEU A 246 -14.34 5.25 -39.75
CA LEU A 246 -15.65 5.08 -40.38
C LEU A 246 -16.50 6.34 -40.20
N ASN A 247 -17.22 6.71 -41.26
CA ASN A 247 -18.16 7.82 -41.22
C ASN A 247 -19.39 7.44 -40.40
N PHE A 248 -19.97 8.42 -39.69
CA PHE A 248 -21.17 8.23 -38.88
C PHE A 248 -22.34 7.64 -39.68
N GLU A 249 -22.57 8.11 -40.91
CA GLU A 249 -23.63 7.62 -41.80
C GLU A 249 -23.39 6.18 -42.28
N ASP A 250 -22.12 5.84 -42.56
CA ASP A 250 -21.73 4.48 -42.94
C ASP A 250 -21.96 3.50 -41.79
N GLN A 251 -21.69 3.92 -40.54
CA GLN A 251 -21.97 3.09 -39.36
C GLN A 251 -23.47 2.89 -39.13
N ILE A 252 -24.29 3.96 -39.25
CA ILE A 252 -25.74 3.83 -39.10
C ILE A 252 -26.33 2.87 -40.12
N SER A 253 -25.93 3.02 -41.39
CA SER A 253 -26.42 2.14 -42.47
C SER A 253 -26.01 0.68 -42.21
N GLU A 254 -24.73 0.43 -41.94
CA GLU A 254 -24.21 -0.91 -41.64
C GLU A 254 -24.94 -1.55 -40.45
N PHE A 255 -25.12 -0.81 -39.35
CA PHE A 255 -25.78 -1.33 -38.15
C PHE A 255 -27.27 -1.55 -38.33
N SER A 256 -27.94 -0.68 -39.10
CA SER A 256 -29.37 -0.83 -39.38
C SER A 256 -29.67 -2.04 -40.27
N ASP A 257 -28.76 -2.40 -41.18
CA ASP A 257 -28.90 -3.56 -42.07
C ASP A 257 -28.58 -4.88 -41.35
N GLN A 258 -27.64 -4.87 -40.39
CA GLN A 258 -27.23 -6.07 -39.65
C GLN A 258 -28.09 -6.36 -38.40
N HIS A 259 -28.73 -5.35 -37.81
CA HIS A 259 -29.42 -5.47 -36.51
C HIS A 259 -30.90 -5.00 -36.58
N TYR A 260 -31.79 -5.90 -36.99
CA TYR A 260 -33.20 -5.64 -37.29
C TYR A 260 -34.13 -5.42 -36.07
N LYS A 261 -33.63 -5.59 -34.83
CA LYS A 261 -34.47 -5.54 -33.61
C LYS A 261 -34.51 -4.18 -32.90
N ILE A 262 -33.69 -3.22 -33.32
CA ILE A 262 -33.56 -1.89 -32.70
C ILE A 262 -34.15 -0.83 -33.64
N SER A 263 -34.89 0.15 -33.11
CA SER A 263 -35.42 1.24 -33.94
C SER A 263 -34.30 2.17 -34.44
N LYS A 264 -34.42 2.64 -35.68
CA LYS A 264 -33.42 3.52 -36.31
C LYS A 264 -33.18 4.81 -35.52
N ASP A 265 -34.23 5.39 -34.94
CA ASP A 265 -34.12 6.62 -34.14
C ASP A 265 -33.38 6.39 -32.82
N ALA A 266 -33.65 5.27 -32.14
CA ALA A 266 -32.92 4.92 -30.91
C ALA A 266 -31.44 4.66 -31.19
N LEU A 267 -31.14 3.97 -32.30
CA LEU A 267 -29.76 3.74 -32.76
C LEU A 267 -29.05 5.07 -33.09
N LYS A 268 -29.73 6.00 -33.77
CA LYS A 268 -29.17 7.33 -34.09
C LYS A 268 -28.86 8.13 -32.83
N ASN A 269 -29.77 8.16 -31.85
CA ASN A 269 -29.57 8.86 -30.58
C ASN A 269 -28.41 8.24 -29.78
N PHE A 270 -28.35 6.91 -29.72
CA PHE A 270 -27.27 6.16 -29.07
C PHE A 270 -25.89 6.46 -29.68
N LEU A 271 -25.79 6.40 -31.02
CA LEU A 271 -24.55 6.71 -31.72
C LEU A 271 -24.16 8.18 -31.56
N SER A 272 -25.13 9.10 -31.59
CA SER A 272 -24.87 10.53 -31.36
C SER A 272 -24.25 10.77 -29.98
N ALA A 273 -24.77 10.12 -28.94
CA ALA A 273 -24.19 10.17 -27.60
C ALA A 273 -22.78 9.57 -27.52
N CYS A 274 -22.51 8.48 -28.24
CA CYS A 274 -21.16 7.88 -28.26
C CYS A 274 -20.13 8.80 -28.95
N TYR A 275 -20.53 9.46 -30.04
CA TYR A 275 -19.65 10.37 -30.78
C TYR A 275 -19.38 11.69 -30.04
N THR A 276 -20.28 12.17 -29.18
CA THR A 276 -19.98 13.34 -28.32
C THR A 276 -18.89 13.03 -27.30
N PHE A 277 -18.82 11.81 -26.77
CA PHE A 277 -17.74 11.38 -25.87
C PHE A 277 -16.37 11.25 -26.56
N VAL A 278 -16.34 11.24 -27.90
CA VAL A 278 -15.11 11.21 -28.70
C VAL A 278 -14.60 12.62 -28.98
N SER A 279 -15.48 13.63 -28.90
CA SER A 279 -15.16 15.01 -29.24
C SER A 279 -14.00 15.55 -28.39
N ASN A 280 -13.26 16.51 -28.96
CA ASN A 280 -12.14 17.11 -28.25
C ASN A 280 -12.58 17.95 -27.05
N GLU A 281 -13.85 18.40 -26.99
CA GLU A 281 -14.39 19.13 -25.82
C GLU A 281 -14.49 18.23 -24.59
N SER A 282 -14.80 16.94 -24.78
CA SER A 282 -14.86 15.96 -23.70
C SER A 282 -13.50 15.77 -23.01
N ALA A 283 -12.39 15.98 -23.73
CA ALA A 283 -11.04 15.88 -23.16
C ALA A 283 -10.74 17.02 -22.17
N ALA A 284 -11.35 18.20 -22.34
CA ALA A 284 -11.21 19.32 -21.40
C ALA A 284 -11.88 19.03 -20.04
N LEU A 285 -12.85 18.12 -20.02
CA LEU A 285 -13.56 17.65 -18.81
C LEU A 285 -12.85 16.46 -18.13
N GLY A 286 -11.64 16.10 -18.58
CA GLY A 286 -10.87 14.98 -18.03
C GLY A 286 -11.44 13.59 -18.36
N LEU A 287 -12.35 13.49 -19.34
CA LEU A 287 -12.93 12.21 -19.76
C LEU A 287 -11.97 11.45 -20.70
N PRO A 288 -11.69 10.15 -20.45
CA PRO A 288 -10.98 9.33 -21.42
C PRO A 288 -11.81 9.17 -22.71
N LYS A 289 -11.14 9.15 -23.87
CA LYS A 289 -11.84 9.02 -25.17
C LYS A 289 -12.61 7.71 -25.26
N PHE A 290 -13.86 7.78 -25.69
CA PHE A 290 -14.76 6.63 -25.80
C PHE A 290 -14.29 5.60 -26.85
N PRO A 291 -14.38 4.28 -26.58
CA PRO A 291 -13.99 3.22 -27.51
C PRO A 291 -15.08 2.96 -28.58
N ILE A 292 -15.09 3.76 -29.65
CA ILE A 292 -16.06 3.62 -30.76
C ILE A 292 -16.08 2.21 -31.35
N GLU A 293 -14.94 1.53 -31.38
CA GLU A 293 -14.83 0.20 -31.98
C GLU A 293 -15.65 -0.87 -31.22
N ASN A 294 -15.99 -0.65 -29.94
CA ASN A 294 -16.82 -1.56 -29.17
C ASN A 294 -18.31 -1.50 -29.56
N LEU A 295 -18.71 -0.55 -30.40
CA LEU A 295 -20.09 -0.43 -30.87
C LEU A 295 -20.57 -1.68 -31.60
N TYR A 296 -19.69 -2.36 -32.35
CA TYR A 296 -19.99 -3.64 -32.99
C TYR A 296 -20.42 -4.70 -31.96
N THR A 297 -19.67 -4.81 -30.86
CA THR A 297 -19.96 -5.72 -29.74
C THR A 297 -21.26 -5.31 -29.03
N ALA A 298 -21.44 -4.02 -28.76
CA ALA A 298 -22.62 -3.49 -28.09
C ALA A 298 -23.91 -3.81 -28.85
N LEU A 299 -23.88 -3.69 -30.17
CA LEU A 299 -25.04 -3.98 -31.01
C LEU A 299 -25.31 -5.47 -31.16
N GLU A 300 -24.26 -6.31 -31.19
CA GLU A 300 -24.43 -7.76 -31.09
C GLU A 300 -25.12 -8.15 -29.76
N LEU A 301 -24.73 -7.49 -28.67
CA LEU A 301 -25.33 -7.68 -27.36
C LEU A 301 -26.81 -7.28 -27.36
N LEU A 302 -27.15 -6.08 -27.85
CA LEU A 302 -28.54 -5.63 -27.97
C LEU A 302 -29.39 -6.51 -28.89
N ASN A 303 -28.79 -7.12 -29.92
CA ASN A 303 -29.50 -8.05 -30.81
C ASN A 303 -29.82 -9.39 -30.12
N LYS A 304 -28.91 -9.89 -29.27
CA LYS A 304 -29.14 -11.08 -28.42
C LYS A 304 -30.12 -10.77 -27.29
N PHE A 305 -30.08 -9.56 -26.74
CA PHE A 305 -30.89 -9.09 -25.61
C PHE A 305 -31.68 -7.81 -25.96
N PRO A 306 -32.77 -7.90 -26.72
CA PRO A 306 -33.50 -6.72 -27.22
C PRO A 306 -34.22 -5.91 -26.13
N ASN A 307 -34.48 -6.50 -24.97
CA ASN A 307 -35.10 -5.79 -23.84
C ASN A 307 -34.07 -5.09 -22.93
N LEU A 308 -32.78 -5.14 -23.26
CA LEU A 308 -31.73 -4.52 -22.44
C LEU A 308 -31.70 -3.00 -22.65
N PRO A 309 -31.66 -2.18 -21.58
CA PRO A 309 -31.50 -0.73 -21.70
C PRO A 309 -30.16 -0.37 -22.35
N MET A 310 -30.19 0.56 -23.31
CA MET A 310 -28.97 1.03 -23.99
C MET A 310 -27.95 1.69 -23.05
N GLU A 311 -28.42 2.30 -21.95
CA GLU A 311 -27.56 2.90 -20.92
C GLU A 311 -26.67 1.87 -20.22
N CYS A 312 -27.19 0.66 -19.96
CA CYS A 312 -26.40 -0.43 -19.38
C CYS A 312 -25.23 -0.84 -20.29
N VAL A 313 -25.45 -0.84 -21.61
CA VAL A 313 -24.40 -1.17 -22.59
C VAL A 313 -23.33 -0.07 -22.63
N ILE A 314 -23.71 1.20 -22.51
CA ILE A 314 -22.74 2.31 -22.39
C ILE A 314 -21.94 2.16 -21.11
N LYS A 315 -22.59 1.87 -19.98
CA LYS A 315 -21.93 1.65 -18.69
C LYS A 315 -20.90 0.52 -18.77
N TRP A 316 -21.17 -0.55 -19.52
CA TRP A 316 -20.21 -1.64 -19.72
C TRP A 316 -19.09 -1.29 -20.69
N MET A 317 -19.33 -0.53 -21.76
CA MET A 317 -18.23 -0.11 -22.65
C MET A 317 -17.35 0.98 -22.04
N TYR A 318 -17.95 1.83 -21.21
CA TYR A 318 -17.36 3.04 -20.68
C TYR A 318 -17.73 3.16 -19.20
N PRO A 319 -16.91 2.59 -18.29
CA PRO A 319 -17.23 2.49 -16.85
C PRO A 319 -17.09 3.85 -16.15
N TYR A 320 -17.98 4.79 -16.50
CA TYR A 320 -17.95 6.16 -16.02
C TYR A 320 -18.18 6.28 -14.51
N SER A 321 -18.80 5.27 -13.87
CA SER A 321 -19.02 5.22 -12.42
C SER A 321 -17.74 5.15 -11.58
N VAL A 322 -16.59 4.91 -12.21
CA VAL A 322 -15.28 4.88 -11.53
C VAL A 322 -14.45 6.15 -11.80
N LEU A 323 -14.99 7.08 -12.60
CA LEU A 323 -14.40 8.40 -12.84
C LEU A 323 -14.78 9.38 -11.72
N SER A 324 -14.23 10.61 -11.76
CA SER A 324 -14.56 11.67 -10.82
C SER A 324 -16.05 12.02 -10.83
N GLU A 325 -16.58 12.59 -9.73
CA GLU A 325 -18.00 12.98 -9.66
C GLU A 325 -18.40 13.98 -10.76
N GLU A 326 -17.48 14.89 -11.13
CA GLU A 326 -17.69 15.86 -12.21
C GLU A 326 -17.82 15.16 -13.57
N ALA A 327 -16.93 14.22 -13.85
CA ALA A 327 -16.97 13.39 -15.06
C ALA A 327 -18.25 12.55 -15.14
N GLN A 328 -18.69 11.97 -14.01
CA GLN A 328 -19.95 11.22 -13.94
C GLN A 328 -21.16 12.10 -14.27
N LYS A 329 -21.23 13.31 -13.70
CA LYS A 329 -22.32 14.26 -13.99
C LYS A 329 -22.34 14.67 -15.45
N ALA A 330 -21.18 14.92 -16.06
CA ALA A 330 -21.07 15.26 -17.48
C ALA A 330 -21.59 14.13 -18.37
N VAL A 331 -21.21 12.88 -18.11
CA VAL A 331 -21.70 11.71 -18.87
C VAL A 331 -23.21 11.57 -18.73
N LEU A 332 -23.74 11.62 -17.50
CA LEU A 332 -25.18 11.51 -17.25
C LEU A 332 -25.99 12.65 -17.89
N HIS A 333 -25.45 13.86 -17.93
CA HIS A 333 -26.08 14.98 -18.63
C HIS A 333 -26.18 14.71 -20.12
N THR A 334 -25.08 14.30 -20.77
CA THR A 334 -25.06 13.95 -22.19
C THR A 334 -26.04 12.82 -22.53
N LEU A 335 -26.11 11.78 -21.72
CA LEU A 335 -27.06 10.67 -21.91
C LEU A 335 -28.52 11.14 -21.85
N LYS A 336 -28.84 12.03 -20.90
CA LYS A 336 -30.18 12.65 -20.82
C LYS A 336 -30.49 13.52 -22.03
N THR A 337 -29.53 14.30 -22.53
CA THR A 337 -29.69 15.13 -23.74
C THR A 337 -30.12 14.31 -24.96
N PHE A 338 -29.58 13.09 -25.11
CA PHE A 338 -29.91 12.19 -26.22
C PHE A 338 -31.05 11.19 -25.89
N ALA A 339 -31.82 11.42 -24.82
CA ALA A 339 -32.92 10.55 -24.38
C ALA A 339 -32.53 9.08 -24.10
N VAL A 340 -31.26 8.83 -23.76
CA VAL A 340 -30.76 7.54 -23.27
C VAL A 340 -30.85 7.55 -21.74
N ASN A 341 -32.07 7.42 -21.22
CA ASN A 341 -32.31 7.56 -19.78
C ASN A 341 -31.86 6.32 -18.99
N PRO A 342 -31.33 6.51 -17.76
CA PRO A 342 -30.99 5.40 -16.88
C PRO A 342 -32.28 4.69 -16.44
N GLN A 343 -32.43 3.43 -16.82
CA GLN A 343 -33.52 2.57 -16.40
C GLN A 343 -32.96 1.44 -15.53
N LYS A 344 -33.54 1.23 -14.35
CA LYS A 344 -33.20 0.09 -13.50
C LYS A 344 -33.92 -1.15 -14.03
N SER A 345 -33.28 -1.92 -14.91
CA SER A 345 -33.75 -3.26 -15.27
C SER A 345 -33.29 -4.27 -14.23
N ARG A 346 -34.18 -5.17 -13.80
CA ARG A 346 -33.78 -6.32 -12.96
C ARG A 346 -33.58 -7.53 -13.85
N THR A 347 -32.35 -8.03 -13.89
CA THR A 347 -31.95 -9.21 -14.64
C THR A 347 -31.71 -10.36 -13.66
N ASN A 348 -32.51 -11.43 -13.77
CA ASN A 348 -32.27 -12.67 -13.04
C ASN A 348 -31.82 -13.74 -14.03
N VAL A 349 -30.88 -14.59 -13.61
CA VAL A 349 -30.33 -15.65 -14.47
C VAL A 349 -30.40 -17.00 -13.78
N LYS A 350 -30.75 -18.03 -14.57
CA LYS A 350 -30.74 -19.43 -14.14
C LYS A 350 -30.10 -20.29 -15.22
N VAL A 351 -29.06 -21.06 -14.85
CA VAL A 351 -28.47 -22.06 -15.75
C VAL A 351 -29.40 -23.29 -15.78
N ILE A 352 -29.75 -23.76 -16.97
CA ILE A 352 -30.66 -24.91 -17.13
C ILE A 352 -29.85 -26.22 -17.07
N GLU A 353 -30.24 -27.11 -16.17
CA GLU A 353 -29.67 -28.45 -16.06
C GLU A 353 -30.27 -29.40 -17.11
N ASN A 354 -29.45 -30.31 -17.65
CA ASN A 354 -29.88 -31.43 -18.51
C ASN A 354 -30.66 -31.05 -19.79
N ALA A 355 -30.24 -30.00 -20.50
CA ALA A 355 -30.77 -29.75 -21.83
C ALA A 355 -30.08 -30.64 -22.88
N SER A 356 -30.88 -31.45 -23.58
CA SER A 356 -30.45 -32.24 -24.75
C SER A 356 -30.09 -31.32 -25.92
N GLY A 357 -28.82 -30.91 -26.01
CA GLY A 357 -28.29 -30.09 -27.10
C GLY A 357 -27.08 -30.74 -27.78
N ASN A 358 -27.03 -30.67 -29.12
CA ASN A 358 -25.96 -31.26 -29.95
C ASN A 358 -24.58 -30.55 -29.85
N ASN A 359 -24.46 -29.44 -29.11
CA ASN A 359 -23.23 -28.64 -29.02
C ASN A 359 -22.41 -28.99 -27.77
N LYS A 360 -21.25 -29.62 -27.97
CA LYS A 360 -20.34 -30.11 -26.91
C LYS A 360 -19.83 -29.03 -25.94
N PHE A 361 -19.83 -27.75 -26.34
CA PHE A 361 -19.17 -26.64 -25.64
C PHE A 361 -20.11 -25.47 -25.29
N SER A 362 -21.41 -25.73 -25.19
CA SER A 362 -22.40 -24.70 -24.85
C SER A 362 -23.36 -25.14 -23.76
N CYS A 363 -23.72 -24.21 -22.88
CA CYS A 363 -24.65 -24.39 -21.77
C CYS A 363 -25.88 -23.50 -21.99
N PRO A 364 -27.11 -24.04 -21.88
CA PRO A 364 -28.31 -23.23 -21.97
C PRO A 364 -28.52 -22.44 -20.67
N VAL A 365 -28.74 -21.14 -20.82
CA VAL A 365 -28.96 -20.21 -19.71
C VAL A 365 -30.26 -19.46 -19.96
N GLU A 366 -31.15 -19.50 -18.96
CA GLU A 366 -32.41 -18.76 -18.92
C GLU A 366 -32.17 -17.38 -18.30
N PHE A 367 -32.52 -16.34 -19.05
CA PHE A 367 -32.50 -14.95 -18.63
C PHE A 367 -33.93 -14.47 -18.41
N HIS A 368 -34.20 -13.88 -17.25
CA HIS A 368 -35.43 -13.16 -16.94
C HIS A 368 -35.13 -11.66 -16.88
N ILE A 369 -35.52 -10.95 -17.93
CA ILE A 369 -35.33 -9.49 -18.04
C ILE A 369 -36.71 -8.85 -18.01
N ASP A 370 -37.00 -8.07 -16.97
CA ASP A 370 -38.28 -7.37 -16.77
C ASP A 370 -39.51 -8.28 -16.98
N GLY A 371 -39.44 -9.51 -16.45
CA GLY A 371 -40.52 -10.50 -16.50
C GLY A 371 -40.58 -11.35 -17.79
N LYS A 372 -39.80 -11.03 -18.83
CA LYS A 372 -39.71 -11.83 -20.07
C LYS A 372 -38.59 -12.86 -19.99
N LYS A 373 -38.89 -14.10 -20.39
CA LYS A 373 -37.97 -15.24 -20.42
C LYS A 373 -37.26 -15.32 -21.77
N THR A 374 -35.93 -15.43 -21.75
CA THR A 374 -35.10 -15.63 -22.94
C THR A 374 -34.07 -16.71 -22.66
N VAL A 375 -34.03 -17.79 -23.44
CA VAL A 375 -33.04 -18.86 -23.27
C VAL A 375 -31.99 -18.73 -24.37
N LEU A 376 -30.71 -18.67 -23.98
CA LEU A 376 -29.59 -18.61 -24.91
C LEU A 376 -28.56 -19.69 -24.58
N HIS A 377 -27.92 -20.24 -25.62
CA HIS A 377 -26.77 -21.12 -25.45
C HIS A 377 -25.50 -20.28 -25.35
N ILE A 378 -24.87 -20.32 -24.18
CA ILE A 378 -23.64 -19.59 -23.88
C ILE A 378 -22.48 -20.58 -23.87
N LEU A 379 -21.28 -20.12 -24.22
CA LEU A 379 -20.11 -21.00 -24.27
C LEU A 379 -19.65 -21.42 -22.86
N GLY A 380 -19.34 -22.71 -22.74
CA GLY A 380 -18.73 -23.37 -21.58
C GLY A 380 -17.60 -24.30 -22.03
N HIS A 381 -16.96 -25.02 -21.10
CA HIS A 381 -15.86 -25.93 -21.44
C HIS A 381 -16.31 -27.38 -21.68
N LYS A 382 -17.29 -27.89 -20.93
CA LYS A 382 -17.91 -29.21 -21.13
C LYS A 382 -19.43 -29.08 -20.98
N GLN A 383 -20.18 -30.03 -21.53
CA GLN A 383 -21.63 -30.06 -21.38
C GLN A 383 -22.01 -30.08 -19.89
N CYS A 384 -22.82 -29.10 -19.45
CA CYS A 384 -23.26 -28.99 -18.05
C CYS A 384 -24.25 -30.11 -17.69
N ASN A 385 -23.74 -31.20 -17.12
CA ASN A 385 -24.57 -32.30 -16.59
C ASN A 385 -25.01 -32.04 -15.13
N ARG A 386 -24.27 -31.20 -14.39
CA ARG A 386 -24.62 -30.70 -13.05
C ARG A 386 -24.12 -29.27 -12.89
N VAL A 387 -24.95 -28.40 -12.31
CA VAL A 387 -24.55 -27.05 -11.90
C VAL A 387 -24.10 -27.13 -10.46
N THR A 388 -22.80 -27.05 -10.21
CA THR A 388 -22.26 -26.97 -8.85
C THR A 388 -22.01 -25.51 -8.49
N SER A 389 -22.60 -25.04 -7.39
CA SER A 389 -22.17 -23.79 -6.78
C SER A 389 -20.79 -23.98 -6.14
N HIS A 390 -19.94 -22.95 -6.20
CA HIS A 390 -18.67 -22.96 -5.50
C HIS A 390 -18.92 -23.02 -3.98
N PRO A 391 -18.24 -23.89 -3.21
CA PRO A 391 -18.56 -24.15 -1.80
C PRO A 391 -18.46 -22.92 -0.90
N ASN A 392 -17.54 -22.00 -1.22
CA ASN A 392 -17.30 -20.78 -0.45
C ASN A 392 -18.07 -19.53 -0.96
N PHE A 393 -19.01 -19.69 -1.90
CA PHE A 393 -19.80 -18.56 -2.41
C PHE A 393 -21.16 -18.48 -1.70
N ILE A 394 -21.46 -17.32 -1.12
CA ILE A 394 -22.76 -17.04 -0.50
C ILE A 394 -23.59 -16.20 -1.46
N PRO A 395 -24.78 -16.69 -1.86
CA PRO A 395 -25.66 -15.96 -2.76
C PRO A 395 -26.26 -14.74 -2.06
N ASN A 396 -26.34 -13.64 -2.81
CA ASN A 396 -26.93 -12.38 -2.41
C ASN A 396 -27.62 -11.79 -3.65
N PRO A 397 -28.83 -11.21 -3.54
CA PRO A 397 -29.50 -10.51 -4.64
C PRO A 397 -28.59 -9.56 -5.45
N TYR A 398 -27.66 -8.87 -4.79
CA TYR A 398 -26.69 -8.02 -5.48
C TYR A 398 -25.72 -8.83 -6.35
N HIS A 399 -25.11 -9.90 -5.81
CA HIS A 399 -24.22 -10.77 -6.56
C HIS A 399 -24.92 -11.50 -7.71
N ASP A 400 -26.18 -11.91 -7.51
CA ASP A 400 -26.97 -12.57 -8.56
C ASP A 400 -27.22 -11.62 -9.75
N SER A 401 -27.45 -10.33 -9.48
CA SER A 401 -27.57 -9.31 -10.53
C SER A 401 -26.26 -9.09 -11.31
N ILE A 402 -25.11 -9.04 -10.63
CA ILE A 402 -23.81 -8.94 -11.32
C ILE A 402 -23.50 -10.21 -12.12
N LEU A 403 -23.77 -11.39 -11.56
CA LEU A 403 -23.60 -12.64 -12.29
C LEU A 403 -24.46 -12.65 -13.55
N ALA A 404 -25.70 -12.16 -13.48
CA ALA A 404 -26.56 -12.01 -14.65
C ALA A 404 -25.92 -11.12 -15.73
N ASP A 405 -25.37 -9.97 -15.36
CA ASP A 405 -24.68 -9.05 -16.28
C ASP A 405 -23.40 -9.70 -16.87
N MET A 406 -22.66 -10.47 -16.06
CA MET A 406 -21.49 -11.25 -16.50
C MET A 406 -21.90 -12.31 -17.55
N PHE A 407 -23.00 -13.02 -17.35
CA PHE A 407 -23.51 -13.98 -18.34
C PHE A 407 -23.92 -13.31 -19.66
N GLN A 408 -24.53 -12.11 -19.60
CA GLN A 408 -24.94 -11.37 -20.80
C GLN A 408 -23.75 -10.91 -21.63
N THR A 409 -22.73 -10.33 -20.99
CA THR A 409 -21.52 -9.84 -21.66
C THR A 409 -20.66 -10.97 -22.22
N HIS A 410 -20.50 -12.07 -21.47
CA HIS A 410 -19.78 -13.28 -21.90
C HIS A 410 -20.32 -13.92 -23.17
N ALA A 411 -21.62 -13.74 -23.45
CA ALA A 411 -22.23 -14.23 -24.69
C ALA A 411 -21.66 -13.56 -25.96
N VAL A 412 -20.93 -12.45 -25.83
CA VAL A 412 -20.40 -11.67 -26.95
C VAL A 412 -18.88 -11.50 -26.88
N GLN A 413 -18.33 -10.99 -25.78
CA GLN A 413 -16.91 -10.62 -25.66
C GLN A 413 -16.34 -10.94 -24.28
N ASP A 414 -15.01 -10.96 -24.17
CA ASP A 414 -14.28 -10.95 -22.90
C ASP A 414 -14.60 -9.68 -22.10
N PHE A 415 -14.51 -9.79 -20.76
CA PHE A 415 -14.86 -8.69 -19.87
C PHE A 415 -13.87 -8.51 -18.72
N CYS A 416 -13.91 -7.34 -18.10
CA CYS A 416 -13.07 -6.91 -17.00
C CYS A 416 -13.95 -6.52 -15.80
N ILE A 417 -13.59 -6.99 -14.61
CA ILE A 417 -14.26 -6.65 -13.36
C ILE A 417 -13.41 -5.64 -12.59
N ILE A 418 -13.97 -4.46 -12.34
CA ILE A 418 -13.36 -3.38 -11.56
C ILE A 418 -14.02 -3.34 -10.19
N GLY A 419 -13.22 -3.18 -9.13
CA GLY A 419 -13.75 -2.94 -7.79
C GLY A 419 -12.63 -2.79 -6.77
N ASN A 420 -12.98 -2.47 -5.53
CA ASN A 420 -11.99 -2.29 -4.46
C ASN A 420 -11.30 -3.62 -4.08
N LYS A 421 -10.26 -3.53 -3.25
CA LYS A 421 -9.62 -4.72 -2.68
C LYS A 421 -10.59 -5.45 -1.77
N GLY A 422 -10.56 -6.78 -1.81
CA GLY A 422 -11.44 -7.62 -1.01
C GLY A 422 -12.95 -7.41 -1.26
N SER A 423 -13.37 -6.91 -2.43
CA SER A 423 -14.82 -6.76 -2.74
C SER A 423 -15.50 -8.02 -3.30
N GLY A 424 -14.81 -9.16 -3.32
CA GLY A 424 -15.37 -10.44 -3.79
C GLY A 424 -15.20 -10.76 -5.29
N LYS A 425 -14.42 -9.97 -6.04
CA LYS A 425 -14.20 -10.14 -7.49
C LYS A 425 -13.78 -11.55 -7.90
N SER A 426 -12.73 -12.09 -7.26
CA SER A 426 -12.21 -13.42 -7.57
C SER A 426 -13.21 -14.54 -7.25
N ILE A 427 -14.01 -14.37 -6.19
CA ILE A 427 -15.05 -15.33 -5.80
C ILE A 427 -16.19 -15.33 -6.82
N LEU A 428 -16.61 -14.15 -7.31
CA LEU A 428 -17.61 -14.04 -8.38
C LEU A 428 -17.14 -14.75 -9.66
N VAL A 429 -15.86 -14.62 -10.02
CA VAL A 429 -15.30 -15.33 -11.18
C VAL A 429 -15.25 -16.85 -10.96
N LYS A 430 -14.85 -17.31 -9.76
CA LYS A 430 -14.87 -18.75 -9.42
C LYS A 430 -16.30 -19.31 -9.47
N GLN A 431 -17.29 -18.57 -8.97
CA GLN A 431 -18.69 -18.96 -9.06
C GLN A 431 -19.17 -19.02 -10.52
N PHE A 432 -18.90 -17.97 -11.31
CA PHE A 432 -19.22 -17.92 -12.73
C PHE A 432 -18.60 -19.10 -13.51
N ALA A 433 -17.33 -19.41 -13.24
CA ALA A 433 -16.63 -20.53 -13.86
C ALA A 433 -17.25 -21.88 -13.48
N SER A 434 -17.60 -22.07 -12.21
CA SER A 434 -18.25 -23.29 -11.71
C SER A 434 -19.61 -23.52 -12.37
N LEU A 435 -20.41 -22.45 -12.56
CA LEU A 435 -21.72 -22.54 -13.22
C LEU A 435 -21.64 -22.94 -14.71
N LEU A 436 -20.56 -22.59 -15.40
CA LEU A 436 -20.31 -22.92 -16.82
C LEU A 436 -19.32 -24.08 -17.02
N ASN A 437 -18.92 -24.75 -15.93
CA ASN A 437 -17.93 -25.83 -15.91
C ASN A 437 -16.58 -25.46 -16.54
N TYR A 438 -16.13 -24.21 -16.40
CA TYR A 438 -14.82 -23.78 -16.87
C TYR A 438 -13.69 -24.24 -15.93
N PRO A 439 -12.63 -24.88 -16.44
CA PRO A 439 -11.35 -24.90 -15.74
C PRO A 439 -10.76 -23.49 -15.75
N VAL A 440 -10.40 -22.99 -14.57
CA VAL A 440 -9.88 -21.62 -14.38
C VAL A 440 -8.35 -21.65 -14.36
N GLU A 441 -7.74 -20.78 -15.16
CA GLU A 441 -6.30 -20.52 -15.14
C GLU A 441 -6.07 -19.07 -14.70
N MET A 442 -5.57 -18.88 -13.48
CA MET A 442 -5.30 -17.54 -12.92
C MET A 442 -3.87 -17.10 -13.26
N VAL A 443 -3.71 -15.88 -13.77
CA VAL A 443 -2.41 -15.25 -14.04
C VAL A 443 -2.35 -13.89 -13.35
N MET A 444 -1.35 -13.71 -12.48
CA MET A 444 -1.13 -12.46 -11.77
C MET A 444 -0.24 -11.52 -12.61
N LEU A 445 -0.77 -10.33 -12.90
CA LEU A 445 -0.10 -9.30 -13.68
C LEU A 445 0.65 -8.32 -12.77
N TYR A 446 1.82 -7.91 -13.25
CA TYR A 446 2.69 -6.94 -12.59
C TYR A 446 3.33 -6.00 -13.62
N LYS A 447 3.85 -4.86 -13.15
CA LYS A 447 4.27 -3.73 -14.01
C LYS A 447 5.41 -4.06 -14.98
N ASP A 448 6.34 -4.89 -14.55
CA ASP A 448 7.55 -5.23 -15.31
C ASP A 448 7.39 -6.50 -16.16
N MET A 449 6.19 -7.06 -16.24
CA MET A 449 5.93 -8.25 -17.04
C MET A 449 6.18 -7.96 -18.53
N THR A 450 6.91 -8.85 -19.19
CA THR A 450 7.28 -8.69 -20.60
C THR A 450 6.32 -9.41 -21.54
N ALA A 451 6.38 -9.06 -22.83
CA ALA A 451 5.65 -9.80 -23.87
C ALA A 451 6.04 -11.29 -23.94
N ARG A 452 7.28 -11.64 -23.58
CA ARG A 452 7.80 -13.02 -23.55
C ARG A 452 7.17 -13.83 -22.41
N ASP A 453 6.97 -13.22 -21.26
CA ASP A 453 6.28 -13.86 -20.13
C ASP A 453 4.80 -14.16 -20.46
N LEU A 454 4.15 -13.27 -21.22
CA LEU A 454 2.75 -13.43 -21.61
C LEU A 454 2.54 -14.46 -22.72
N LEU A 455 3.47 -14.62 -23.66
CA LEU A 455 3.29 -15.49 -24.83
C LEU A 455 4.14 -16.76 -24.79
N GLN A 456 5.46 -16.62 -24.75
CA GLN A 456 6.38 -17.75 -24.86
C GLN A 456 7.73 -17.40 -24.23
N GLN A 457 8.17 -18.23 -23.30
CA GLN A 457 9.43 -18.08 -22.59
C GLN A 457 10.51 -18.93 -23.25
N ARG A 458 11.74 -18.41 -23.26
CA ARG A 458 12.92 -19.15 -23.69
C ARG A 458 13.52 -19.89 -22.51
N ILE A 459 13.77 -21.18 -22.66
CA ILE A 459 14.37 -22.05 -21.64
C ILE A 459 15.58 -22.81 -22.23
N THR A 460 16.38 -23.43 -21.38
CA THR A 460 17.45 -24.36 -21.79
C THR A 460 17.15 -25.76 -21.30
N ASP A 461 17.37 -26.77 -22.15
CA ASP A 461 17.30 -28.17 -21.74
C ASP A 461 18.57 -28.62 -20.99
N ASP A 462 18.55 -29.85 -20.47
CA ASP A 462 19.66 -30.46 -19.74
C ASP A 462 20.95 -30.63 -20.58
N LYS A 463 20.83 -30.51 -21.92
CA LYS A 463 21.95 -30.55 -22.87
C LYS A 463 22.45 -29.16 -23.26
N GLY A 464 21.84 -28.08 -22.73
CA GLY A 464 22.16 -26.70 -23.05
C GLY A 464 21.52 -26.16 -24.34
N ASN A 465 20.61 -26.91 -24.97
CA ASN A 465 19.85 -26.45 -26.14
C ASN A 465 18.80 -25.44 -25.73
N THR A 466 18.55 -24.47 -26.60
CA THR A 466 17.51 -23.46 -26.34
C THR A 466 16.16 -23.96 -26.83
N LEU A 467 15.20 -24.09 -25.93
CA LEU A 467 13.83 -24.49 -26.22
C LEU A 467 12.85 -23.35 -25.94
N TRP A 468 11.68 -23.40 -26.57
CA TRP A 468 10.60 -22.45 -26.34
C TRP A 468 9.45 -23.10 -25.57
N ARG A 469 9.11 -22.52 -24.42
CA ARG A 469 8.00 -22.97 -23.59
C ARG A 469 6.80 -22.04 -23.76
N PRO A 470 5.60 -22.56 -24.14
CA PRO A 470 4.39 -21.74 -24.20
C PRO A 470 3.99 -21.26 -22.81
N SER A 471 3.58 -19.99 -22.71
CA SER A 471 3.03 -19.43 -21.48
C SER A 471 1.68 -20.06 -21.12
N GLN A 472 1.18 -19.81 -19.91
CA GLN A 472 -0.17 -20.20 -19.49
C GLN A 472 -1.25 -19.60 -20.39
N PHE A 473 -1.02 -18.40 -20.90
CA PHE A 473 -1.92 -17.73 -21.85
C PHE A 473 -2.14 -18.60 -23.08
N VAL A 474 -1.04 -19.12 -23.65
CA VAL A 474 -1.07 -20.00 -24.82
C VAL A 474 -1.62 -21.39 -24.48
N LYS A 475 -1.26 -21.97 -23.33
CA LYS A 475 -1.81 -23.25 -22.87
C LYS A 475 -3.33 -23.17 -22.67
N ALA A 476 -3.82 -22.13 -22.00
CA ALA A 476 -5.25 -21.88 -21.80
C ALA A 476 -5.99 -21.70 -23.13
N ALA A 477 -5.38 -21.00 -24.10
CA ALA A 477 -5.94 -20.81 -25.44
C ALA A 477 -6.05 -22.13 -26.23
N LYS A 478 -5.07 -23.04 -26.09
CA LYS A 478 -5.09 -24.37 -26.72
C LYS A 478 -6.10 -25.31 -26.06
N GLU A 479 -6.19 -25.28 -24.74
CA GLU A 479 -7.03 -26.20 -23.96
C GLU A 479 -8.48 -25.72 -23.77
N GLY A 480 -8.78 -24.45 -24.08
CA GLY A 480 -10.13 -23.90 -23.92
C GLY A 480 -10.50 -23.60 -22.49
N LYS A 481 -9.52 -23.19 -21.68
CA LYS A 481 -9.71 -22.79 -20.28
C LYS A 481 -10.22 -21.34 -20.18
N LEU A 482 -10.79 -21.00 -19.03
CA LEU A 482 -11.10 -19.63 -18.67
C LEU A 482 -9.86 -19.00 -18.04
N LEU A 483 -9.24 -18.07 -18.77
CA LEU A 483 -8.07 -17.36 -18.31
C LEU A 483 -8.49 -16.13 -17.51
N VAL A 484 -7.99 -16.01 -16.28
CA VAL A 484 -8.26 -14.88 -15.40
C VAL A 484 -6.98 -14.06 -15.22
N LEU A 485 -7.02 -12.80 -15.66
CA LEU A 485 -5.91 -11.86 -15.57
C LEU A 485 -6.10 -10.96 -14.33
N ASP A 486 -5.47 -11.30 -13.21
CA ASP A 486 -5.55 -10.46 -11.99
C ASP A 486 -4.50 -9.35 -12.02
N GLY A 487 -4.90 -8.12 -11.69
CA GLY A 487 -3.99 -6.98 -11.65
C GLY A 487 -3.81 -6.22 -12.97
N LEU A 488 -4.81 -6.21 -13.86
CA LEU A 488 -4.74 -5.54 -15.17
C LEU A 488 -4.27 -4.07 -15.11
N HIS A 489 -4.71 -3.35 -14.07
CA HIS A 489 -4.35 -1.96 -13.77
C HIS A 489 -2.85 -1.74 -13.49
N ARG A 490 -2.08 -2.80 -13.21
CA ARG A 490 -0.65 -2.73 -12.88
C ARG A 490 0.21 -2.89 -14.14
N LEU A 491 -0.30 -3.53 -15.19
CA LEU A 491 0.45 -3.84 -16.40
C LEU A 491 0.77 -2.57 -17.20
N HIS A 492 1.95 -2.52 -17.79
CA HIS A 492 2.33 -1.41 -18.65
C HIS A 492 1.50 -1.37 -19.94
N SER A 493 1.15 -0.17 -20.43
CA SER A 493 0.29 0.01 -21.61
C SER A 493 0.87 -0.58 -22.90
N SER A 494 2.19 -0.56 -23.06
CA SER A 494 2.84 -1.17 -24.23
C SER A 494 2.72 -2.70 -24.23
N THR A 495 2.82 -3.35 -23.07
CA THR A 495 2.70 -4.81 -22.95
C THR A 495 1.27 -5.27 -23.22
N LEU A 496 0.25 -4.48 -22.84
CA LEU A 496 -1.16 -4.76 -23.13
C LEU A 496 -1.45 -4.94 -24.63
N SER A 497 -0.70 -4.26 -25.51
CA SER A 497 -0.88 -4.36 -26.97
C SER A 497 -0.72 -5.78 -27.51
N VAL A 498 0.10 -6.59 -26.86
CA VAL A 498 0.36 -7.99 -27.22
C VAL A 498 -0.90 -8.84 -27.10
N LEU A 499 -1.80 -8.48 -26.18
CA LEU A 499 -3.05 -9.19 -25.94
C LEU A 499 -4.16 -8.75 -26.90
N GLN A 500 -4.03 -7.59 -27.54
CA GLN A 500 -5.08 -6.98 -28.35
C GLN A 500 -5.60 -7.91 -29.46
N ARG A 501 -4.69 -8.56 -30.19
CA ARG A 501 -5.07 -9.49 -31.27
C ARG A 501 -5.70 -10.78 -30.76
N LEU A 502 -5.23 -11.32 -29.63
CA LEU A 502 -5.87 -12.51 -29.07
C LEU A 502 -7.26 -12.18 -28.52
N ILE A 503 -7.47 -10.99 -27.97
CA ILE A 503 -8.77 -10.55 -27.45
C ILE A 503 -9.76 -10.30 -28.59
N HIS A 504 -9.41 -9.49 -29.58
CA HIS A 504 -10.35 -9.12 -30.65
C HIS A 504 -10.55 -10.19 -31.72
N ASP A 505 -9.47 -10.81 -32.20
CA ASP A 505 -9.50 -11.69 -33.37
C ASP A 505 -9.26 -13.17 -33.01
N ARG A 506 -8.88 -13.48 -31.77
CA ARG A 506 -8.45 -14.82 -31.32
C ARG A 506 -7.27 -15.35 -32.12
N GLU A 507 -6.32 -14.46 -32.41
CA GLU A 507 -5.10 -14.79 -33.14
C GLU A 507 -3.87 -14.18 -32.50
N THR A 508 -2.75 -14.89 -32.53
CA THR A 508 -1.44 -14.33 -32.15
C THR A 508 -0.31 -15.16 -32.76
N GLN A 509 0.83 -14.52 -32.98
CA GLN A 509 2.05 -15.16 -33.48
C GLN A 509 3.06 -15.27 -32.32
N LEU A 510 3.59 -16.48 -32.13
CA LEU A 510 4.60 -16.78 -31.12
C LEU A 510 6.01 -16.58 -31.69
N TYR A 511 6.99 -16.47 -30.81
CA TYR A 511 8.38 -16.19 -31.18
C TYR A 511 9.04 -17.35 -31.94
N ASP A 512 8.60 -18.59 -31.72
CA ASP A 512 9.02 -19.78 -32.48
C ASP A 512 8.45 -19.91 -33.90
N GLY A 513 7.63 -18.93 -34.32
CA GLY A 513 6.95 -18.90 -35.60
C GLY A 513 5.58 -19.59 -35.61
N THR A 514 5.17 -20.19 -34.50
CA THR A 514 3.84 -20.78 -34.34
C THR A 514 2.76 -19.71 -34.39
N ARG A 515 1.66 -19.97 -35.10
CA ARG A 515 0.52 -19.07 -35.19
C ARG A 515 -0.72 -19.72 -34.59
N LEU A 516 -1.28 -19.04 -33.59
CA LEU A 516 -2.58 -19.37 -33.02
C LEU A 516 -3.65 -18.70 -33.87
N LEU A 517 -4.59 -19.49 -34.39
CA LEU A 517 -5.68 -19.03 -35.25
C LEU A 517 -7.02 -19.33 -34.61
N ARG A 518 -8.00 -18.45 -34.82
CA ARG A 518 -9.39 -18.71 -34.39
C ARG A 518 -9.91 -20.00 -35.03
N HIS A 519 -10.63 -20.82 -34.28
CA HIS A 519 -11.10 -22.15 -34.72
C HIS A 519 -11.85 -22.16 -36.07
N ASP A 520 -12.69 -21.15 -36.33
CA ASP A 520 -13.42 -21.00 -37.59
C ASP A 520 -12.49 -20.75 -38.77
N ARG A 521 -11.52 -19.85 -38.62
CA ARG A 521 -10.50 -19.56 -39.64
C ARG A 521 -9.55 -20.73 -39.85
N TYR A 522 -9.17 -21.43 -38.79
CA TYR A 522 -8.39 -22.66 -38.88
C TYR A 522 -9.10 -23.70 -39.75
N ASN A 523 -10.39 -23.94 -39.50
CA ASN A 523 -11.21 -24.86 -40.30
C ASN A 523 -11.37 -24.38 -41.75
N LEU A 524 -11.57 -23.08 -41.98
CA LEU A 524 -11.65 -22.52 -43.34
C LEU A 524 -10.36 -22.73 -44.13
N ILE A 525 -9.19 -22.54 -43.52
CA ILE A 525 -7.90 -22.80 -44.17
C ILE A 525 -7.75 -24.29 -44.48
N LYS A 526 -8.12 -25.15 -43.52
CA LYS A 526 -8.09 -26.61 -43.67
C LYS A 526 -8.96 -27.08 -44.84
N GLU A 527 -10.20 -26.59 -44.93
CA GLU A 527 -11.16 -26.93 -45.99
C GLU A 527 -10.74 -26.36 -47.34
N LYS A 528 -10.35 -25.08 -47.39
CA LYS A 528 -9.98 -24.37 -48.64
C LYS A 528 -8.78 -25.00 -49.33
N PHE A 529 -7.80 -25.47 -48.55
CA PHE A 529 -6.57 -26.05 -49.07
C PHE A 529 -6.48 -27.57 -48.93
N ARG A 530 -7.53 -28.23 -48.41
CA ARG A 530 -7.62 -29.68 -48.20
C ARG A 530 -6.42 -30.24 -47.41
N LEU A 531 -6.08 -29.59 -46.31
CA LEU A 531 -4.96 -29.98 -45.44
C LEU A 531 -5.44 -30.91 -44.33
N SER A 532 -4.59 -31.85 -43.88
CA SER A 532 -4.84 -32.62 -42.66
C SER A 532 -4.43 -31.82 -41.40
N ASP A 533 -4.88 -32.24 -40.22
CA ASP A 533 -4.44 -31.60 -38.96
C ASP A 533 -2.92 -31.72 -38.77
N LYS A 534 -2.33 -32.83 -39.22
CA LYS A 534 -0.88 -33.03 -39.22
C LYS A 534 -0.16 -32.04 -40.13
N ASP A 535 -0.67 -31.80 -41.34
CA ASP A 535 -0.10 -30.79 -42.25
C ASP A 535 -0.19 -29.37 -41.67
N MET A 536 -1.22 -29.10 -40.87
CA MET A 536 -1.38 -27.81 -40.19
C MET A 536 -0.38 -27.66 -39.04
N GLU A 537 -0.17 -28.70 -38.24
CA GLU A 537 0.83 -28.74 -37.17
C GLU A 537 2.26 -28.63 -37.71
N ASP A 538 2.58 -29.34 -38.80
CA ASP A 538 3.88 -29.25 -39.49
C ASP A 538 4.16 -27.82 -40.00
N ARG A 539 3.10 -27.06 -40.31
CA ARG A 539 3.17 -25.64 -40.68
C ARG A 539 3.09 -24.69 -39.48
N LYS A 540 3.15 -25.23 -38.25
CA LYS A 540 3.06 -24.51 -36.98
C LYS A 540 1.78 -23.68 -36.82
N LEU A 541 0.66 -24.17 -37.36
CA LEU A 541 -0.66 -23.55 -37.21
C LEU A 541 -1.47 -24.31 -36.17
N ILE A 542 -1.91 -23.61 -35.12
CA ILE A 542 -2.64 -24.22 -34.00
C ILE A 542 -3.99 -23.51 -33.83
N PRO A 543 -5.12 -24.23 -33.70
CA PRO A 543 -6.39 -23.61 -33.42
C PRO A 543 -6.48 -23.13 -31.96
N VAL A 544 -7.05 -21.95 -31.76
CA VAL A 544 -7.55 -21.49 -30.46
C VAL A 544 -8.86 -22.20 -30.19
N HIS A 545 -8.97 -22.83 -29.03
CA HIS A 545 -10.15 -23.60 -28.65
C HIS A 545 -11.40 -22.68 -28.57
N PRO A 546 -12.58 -23.11 -29.07
CA PRO A 546 -13.78 -22.27 -29.12
C PRO A 546 -14.25 -21.75 -27.75
N SER A 547 -14.08 -22.57 -26.69
CA SER A 547 -14.40 -22.21 -25.31
C SER A 547 -13.41 -21.24 -24.65
N PHE A 548 -12.24 -20.96 -25.23
CA PHE A 548 -11.25 -20.10 -24.60
C PHE A 548 -11.80 -18.68 -24.36
N ARG A 549 -11.71 -18.20 -23.13
CA ARG A 549 -12.24 -16.89 -22.71
C ARG A 549 -11.32 -16.22 -21.71
N ILE A 550 -11.34 -14.88 -21.70
CA ILE A 550 -10.49 -14.06 -20.84
C ILE A 550 -11.39 -13.22 -19.93
N ILE A 551 -11.14 -13.26 -18.63
CA ILE A 551 -11.71 -12.34 -17.64
C ILE A 551 -10.57 -11.58 -16.99
N ALA A 552 -10.60 -10.26 -17.03
CA ALA A 552 -9.62 -9.44 -16.33
C ALA A 552 -10.16 -8.94 -14.99
N LEU A 553 -9.30 -8.80 -13.98
CA LEU A 553 -9.62 -8.20 -12.69
C LEU A 553 -8.75 -6.96 -12.49
N ALA A 554 -9.39 -5.87 -12.05
CA ALA A 554 -8.73 -4.61 -11.80
C ALA A 554 -9.20 -3.94 -10.50
N GLU A 555 -8.37 -3.06 -9.97
CA GLU A 555 -8.72 -2.14 -8.88
C GLU A 555 -9.28 -0.84 -9.45
N SER A 556 -10.18 -0.20 -8.71
CA SER A 556 -10.69 1.12 -9.07
C SER A 556 -9.54 2.13 -9.21
N PRO A 557 -9.46 2.93 -10.29
CA PRO A 557 -8.47 4.00 -10.42
C PRO A 557 -8.49 4.95 -9.21
N LYS A 558 -7.30 5.23 -8.66
CA LYS A 558 -7.11 6.22 -7.59
C LYS A 558 -7.18 7.62 -8.23
N LEU A 559 -8.23 8.38 -7.91
CA LEU A 559 -8.52 9.69 -8.51
C LEU A 559 -7.40 10.73 -8.27
N SER A 560 -6.60 10.57 -7.21
CA SER A 560 -5.46 11.44 -6.88
C SER A 560 -4.20 11.18 -7.73
N SER A 561 -4.13 10.06 -8.46
CA SER A 561 -2.96 9.69 -9.24
C SER A 561 -2.99 10.29 -10.66
N LYS A 562 -1.87 10.86 -11.11
CA LYS A 562 -1.72 11.44 -12.46
C LYS A 562 -1.86 10.42 -13.59
N ASP A 563 -1.76 9.12 -13.30
CA ASP A 563 -1.81 8.03 -14.28
C ASP A 563 -3.06 7.16 -14.10
N ILE A 564 -4.17 7.58 -14.73
CA ILE A 564 -5.35 6.74 -14.88
C ILE A 564 -5.03 5.63 -15.89
N TRP A 565 -5.09 4.37 -15.43
CA TRP A 565 -4.79 3.18 -16.26
C TRP A 565 -5.88 2.86 -17.30
N MET A 566 -7.09 3.44 -17.16
CA MET A 566 -8.20 3.30 -18.10
C MET A 566 -7.94 4.08 -19.40
N THR A 567 -7.07 3.52 -20.23
CA THR A 567 -6.75 4.07 -21.56
C THR A 567 -7.80 3.64 -22.60
N PRO A 568 -8.01 4.42 -23.67
CA PRO A 568 -8.93 4.03 -24.75
C PRO A 568 -8.57 2.71 -25.43
N GLU A 569 -7.28 2.36 -25.48
CA GLU A 569 -6.80 1.05 -25.94
C GLU A 569 -7.34 -0.09 -25.09
N LEU A 570 -7.20 0.02 -23.77
CA LEU A 570 -7.70 -0.99 -22.85
C LEU A 570 -9.22 -1.06 -22.86
N MET A 571 -9.88 0.10 -22.96
CA MET A 571 -11.34 0.14 -23.06
C MET A 571 -11.85 -0.56 -24.32
N SER A 572 -11.09 -0.56 -25.42
CA SER A 572 -11.47 -1.32 -26.61
C SER A 572 -11.39 -2.84 -26.42
N MET A 573 -10.58 -3.35 -25.48
CA MET A 573 -10.35 -4.79 -25.33
C MET A 573 -11.46 -5.50 -24.56
N PHE A 574 -12.05 -4.85 -23.55
CA PHE A 574 -12.97 -5.49 -22.60
C PHE A 574 -14.28 -4.72 -22.45
N LEU A 575 -15.36 -5.44 -22.12
CA LEU A 575 -16.52 -4.85 -21.46
C LEU A 575 -16.29 -4.82 -19.95
N PHE A 576 -16.78 -3.82 -19.23
CA PHE A 576 -16.47 -3.57 -17.83
C PHE A 576 -17.66 -3.78 -16.90
N HIS A 577 -17.43 -4.46 -15.79
CA HIS A 577 -18.37 -4.60 -14.69
C HIS A 577 -17.79 -3.99 -13.43
N VAL A 578 -18.55 -3.10 -12.79
CA VAL A 578 -18.11 -2.42 -11.56
C VAL A 578 -18.77 -3.06 -10.36
N VAL A 579 -17.95 -3.64 -9.48
CA VAL A 579 -18.36 -4.25 -8.21
C VAL A 579 -18.20 -3.22 -7.11
N ARG A 580 -19.33 -2.77 -6.53
CA ARG A 580 -19.34 -1.89 -5.37
C ARG A 580 -18.99 -2.67 -4.10
N PRO A 581 -18.50 -1.98 -3.05
CA PRO A 581 -18.50 -2.53 -1.70
C PRO A 581 -19.90 -3.01 -1.29
N LEU A 582 -19.95 -4.06 -0.48
CA LEU A 582 -21.19 -4.59 0.08
C LEU A 582 -21.84 -3.55 1.02
N SER A 583 -23.16 -3.59 1.11
CA SER A 583 -23.87 -2.82 2.13
C SER A 583 -23.72 -3.50 3.48
N LEU A 584 -23.96 -2.76 4.58
CA LEU A 584 -23.81 -3.29 5.94
C LEU A 584 -24.62 -4.58 6.17
N GLN A 585 -25.86 -4.62 5.68
CA GLN A 585 -26.73 -5.80 5.80
C GLN A 585 -26.22 -6.98 4.97
N GLU A 586 -25.75 -6.72 3.75
CA GLU A 586 -25.20 -7.73 2.85
C GLU A 586 -23.90 -8.31 3.42
N GLU A 587 -22.99 -7.46 3.92
CA GLU A 587 -21.72 -7.86 4.50
C GLU A 587 -21.93 -8.65 5.81
N LYS A 588 -22.87 -8.22 6.66
CA LYS A 588 -23.27 -8.95 7.86
C LYS A 588 -23.79 -10.36 7.54
N MET A 589 -24.67 -10.49 6.54
CA MET A 589 -25.19 -11.78 6.09
C MET A 589 -24.08 -12.71 5.60
N VAL A 590 -23.11 -12.19 4.83
CA VAL A 590 -21.97 -12.96 4.34
C VAL A 590 -21.11 -13.45 5.50
N ILE A 591 -20.78 -12.57 6.47
CA ILE A 591 -19.97 -12.93 7.64
C ILE A 591 -20.66 -13.98 8.50
N GLN A 592 -21.96 -13.83 8.76
CA GLN A 592 -22.75 -14.79 9.55
C GLN A 592 -22.76 -16.18 8.91
N ASN A 593 -22.93 -16.27 7.60
CA ASN A 593 -22.95 -17.56 6.91
C ASN A 593 -21.56 -18.21 6.81
N LEU A 594 -20.47 -17.44 6.73
CA LEU A 594 -19.09 -17.99 6.68
C LEU A 594 -18.54 -18.39 8.05
N VAL A 595 -18.86 -17.65 9.09
CA VAL A 595 -18.30 -17.84 10.44
C VAL A 595 -19.25 -18.65 11.34
N GLY A 596 -20.55 -18.63 11.06
CA GLY A 596 -21.57 -19.26 11.89
C GLY A 596 -22.06 -18.34 13.01
N LYS A 597 -21.88 -18.72 14.29
CA LYS A 597 -22.28 -17.90 15.43
C LYS A 597 -21.36 -16.68 15.59
N THR A 598 -21.82 -15.54 15.09
CA THR A 598 -21.15 -14.25 15.24
C THR A 598 -21.36 -13.66 16.63
N HIS A 599 -20.30 -13.15 17.26
CA HIS A 599 -20.37 -12.40 18.51
C HIS A 599 -21.13 -11.07 18.32
N GLU A 600 -21.89 -10.64 19.34
CA GLU A 600 -22.61 -9.34 19.36
C GLU A 600 -21.71 -8.12 19.05
N LYS A 601 -20.41 -8.20 19.36
CA LYS A 601 -19.42 -7.14 19.13
C LYS A 601 -19.12 -6.86 17.64
N ILE A 602 -19.48 -7.77 16.72
CA ILE A 602 -19.20 -7.61 15.28
C ILE A 602 -19.94 -6.40 14.69
N ASP A 603 -21.11 -6.03 15.23
CA ASP A 603 -21.85 -4.86 14.76
C ASP A 603 -21.06 -3.56 14.99
N LEU A 604 -20.28 -3.45 16.07
CA LEU A 604 -19.39 -2.31 16.33
C LEU A 604 -18.28 -2.23 15.27
N VAL A 605 -17.67 -3.37 14.94
CA VAL A 605 -16.61 -3.48 13.92
C VAL A 605 -17.13 -3.07 12.54
N LEU A 606 -18.34 -3.53 12.17
CA LEU A 606 -18.95 -3.20 10.89
C LEU A 606 -19.32 -1.71 10.79
N ASN A 607 -19.92 -1.15 11.85
CA ASN A 607 -20.24 0.28 11.91
C ASN A 607 -18.99 1.14 11.73
N PHE A 608 -17.91 0.80 12.43
CA PHE A 608 -16.61 1.47 12.31
C PHE A 608 -16.05 1.40 10.88
N ALA A 609 -16.00 0.21 10.28
CA ALA A 609 -15.49 0.03 8.91
C ALA A 609 -16.33 0.80 7.87
N HIS A 610 -17.65 0.84 8.02
CA HIS A 610 -18.54 1.62 7.15
C HIS A 610 -18.38 3.12 7.35
N ALA A 611 -18.20 3.60 8.59
CA ALA A 611 -17.93 5.00 8.88
C ALA A 611 -16.66 5.47 8.14
N LEU A 612 -15.57 4.69 8.22
CA LEU A 612 -14.33 4.96 7.48
C LEU A 612 -14.55 5.01 5.96
N ARG A 613 -15.20 3.99 5.38
CA ARG A 613 -15.45 3.91 3.92
C ARG A 613 -16.34 5.04 3.40
N SER A 614 -17.24 5.57 4.24
CA SER A 614 -18.17 6.64 3.88
C SER A 614 -17.61 8.06 4.08
N SER A 615 -16.48 8.20 4.78
CA SER A 615 -15.87 9.50 5.05
C SER A 615 -15.36 10.19 3.78
N LYS A 616 -15.44 11.52 3.73
CA LYS A 616 -14.83 12.32 2.66
C LYS A 616 -13.38 12.72 2.95
N ASP A 617 -12.91 12.47 4.16
CA ASP A 617 -11.54 12.76 4.57
C ASP A 617 -10.57 11.79 3.88
N GLU A 618 -9.57 12.35 3.19
CA GLU A 618 -8.54 11.59 2.47
C GLU A 618 -7.70 10.73 3.43
N ALA A 619 -7.45 11.23 4.66
CA ALA A 619 -6.72 10.49 5.69
C ALA A 619 -7.47 9.20 6.07
N LEU A 620 -8.77 9.29 6.33
CA LEU A 620 -9.62 8.14 6.69
C LEU A 620 -9.84 7.19 5.49
N GLN A 621 -9.96 7.73 4.28
CA GLN A 621 -10.07 6.91 3.06
C GLN A 621 -8.83 6.05 2.82
N SER A 622 -7.63 6.58 3.13
CA SER A 622 -6.39 5.81 3.01
C SER A 622 -6.38 4.57 3.93
N VAL A 623 -6.91 4.72 5.16
CA VAL A 623 -7.01 3.65 6.17
C VAL A 623 -8.17 2.70 5.87
N SER A 624 -9.24 3.16 5.21
CA SER A 624 -10.40 2.33 4.87
C SER A 624 -10.04 1.09 4.03
N GLY A 625 -8.95 1.16 3.26
CA GLY A 625 -8.42 0.05 2.46
C GLY A 625 -7.94 -1.14 3.30
N SER A 626 -7.54 -0.91 4.56
CA SER A 626 -7.11 -1.95 5.51
C SER A 626 -8.30 -2.79 6.01
N PHE A 627 -9.51 -2.22 6.03
CA PHE A 627 -10.73 -2.89 6.48
C PHE A 627 -11.53 -3.45 5.30
N SER A 628 -10.89 -4.33 4.52
CA SER A 628 -11.57 -5.07 3.45
C SER A 628 -12.55 -6.11 4.02
N THR A 629 -13.50 -6.60 3.22
CA THR A 629 -14.46 -7.62 3.70
C THR A 629 -13.74 -8.89 4.19
N ARG A 630 -12.57 -9.19 3.60
CA ARG A 630 -11.68 -10.28 4.02
C ARG A 630 -11.17 -10.04 5.44
N GLN A 631 -10.63 -8.85 5.71
CA GLN A 631 -10.14 -8.51 7.04
C GLN A 631 -11.26 -8.58 8.09
N LEU A 632 -12.48 -8.16 7.72
CA LEU A 632 -13.64 -8.27 8.60
C LEU A 632 -14.05 -9.72 8.88
N ILE A 633 -13.98 -10.61 7.89
CA ILE A 633 -14.20 -12.05 8.09
C ILE A 633 -13.16 -12.64 9.06
N ARG A 634 -11.90 -12.20 8.96
CA ARG A 634 -10.80 -12.65 9.85
C ARG A 634 -11.02 -12.18 11.28
N ILE A 635 -11.33 -10.90 11.47
CA ILE A 635 -11.69 -10.33 12.79
C ILE A 635 -12.92 -11.07 13.35
N ALA A 636 -13.92 -11.38 12.53
CA ALA A 636 -15.10 -12.13 12.98
C ALA A 636 -14.78 -13.57 13.42
N ARG A 637 -13.90 -14.29 12.69
CA ARG A 637 -13.42 -15.62 13.09
C ARG A 637 -12.66 -15.59 14.41
N ARG A 638 -11.83 -14.55 14.59
CA ARG A 638 -11.08 -14.33 15.82
C ARG A 638 -11.98 -14.04 17.01
N LEU A 639 -12.93 -13.12 16.88
CA LEU A 639 -13.94 -12.84 17.92
C LEU A 639 -14.83 -14.04 18.24
N SER A 640 -15.09 -14.92 17.28
CA SER A 640 -15.85 -16.16 17.49
C SER A 640 -15.05 -17.19 18.30
N SER A 641 -13.73 -17.26 18.08
CA SER A 641 -12.83 -18.22 18.75
C SER A 641 -12.32 -17.71 20.10
N PHE A 642 -12.16 -16.39 20.25
CA PHE A 642 -11.62 -15.69 21.42
C PHE A 642 -12.56 -14.54 21.87
N PRO A 643 -13.65 -14.84 22.60
CA PRO A 643 -14.70 -13.85 22.91
C PRO A 643 -14.28 -12.75 23.92
N ASN A 644 -13.26 -13.03 24.74
CA ASN A 644 -12.75 -12.11 25.76
C ASN A 644 -11.87 -11.00 25.18
N GLU A 645 -11.54 -11.05 23.89
CA GLU A 645 -10.65 -10.08 23.26
C GLU A 645 -11.31 -8.69 23.11
N SER A 646 -10.51 -7.64 23.20
CA SER A 646 -10.98 -6.26 23.06
C SER A 646 -11.09 -5.87 21.59
N VAL A 647 -12.23 -5.29 21.20
CA VAL A 647 -12.45 -4.83 19.81
C VAL A 647 -11.45 -3.73 19.44
N TYR A 648 -11.13 -2.86 20.40
CA TYR A 648 -10.14 -1.81 20.24
C TYR A 648 -8.77 -2.37 19.81
N SER A 649 -8.24 -3.39 20.51
CA SER A 649 -6.94 -3.99 20.15
C SER A 649 -6.92 -4.60 18.75
N LEU A 650 -8.01 -5.27 18.34
CA LEU A 650 -8.12 -5.86 17.00
C LEU A 650 -8.15 -4.82 15.90
N LEU A 651 -8.92 -3.73 16.09
CA LEU A 651 -9.01 -2.65 15.12
C LEU A 651 -7.69 -1.89 15.00
N THR A 652 -7.05 -1.58 16.12
CA THR A 652 -5.77 -0.87 16.15
C THR A 652 -4.63 -1.69 15.52
N GLN A 653 -4.62 -3.02 15.72
CA GLN A 653 -3.69 -3.92 15.05
C GLN A 653 -3.95 -3.99 13.54
N ALA A 654 -5.22 -4.10 13.13
CA ALA A 654 -5.59 -4.23 11.71
C ALA A 654 -5.21 -3.00 10.87
N CYS A 655 -5.25 -1.79 11.43
CA CYS A 655 -4.82 -0.57 10.74
C CYS A 655 -3.39 -0.12 11.06
N LEU A 656 -2.66 -0.87 11.90
CA LEU A 656 -1.35 -0.47 12.43
C LEU A 656 -1.37 0.95 13.04
N LEU A 657 -2.37 1.24 13.89
CA LEU A 657 -2.66 2.60 14.41
C LEU A 657 -1.40 3.30 14.97
N LYS A 658 -0.52 2.55 15.64
CA LYS A 658 0.72 3.06 16.25
C LYS A 658 1.71 3.66 15.24
N PHE A 659 1.67 3.24 13.98
CA PHE A 659 2.58 3.71 12.92
C PHE A 659 1.92 4.75 11.99
N LEU A 660 0.66 5.11 12.23
CA LEU A 660 0.00 6.15 11.44
C LEU A 660 0.51 7.56 11.84
N PRO A 661 0.56 8.51 10.89
CA PRO A 661 0.85 9.91 11.21
C PRO A 661 -0.13 10.46 12.26
N GLU A 662 0.34 11.36 13.13
CA GLU A 662 -0.43 11.86 14.28
C GLU A 662 -1.82 12.41 13.89
N LEU A 663 -1.91 13.17 12.79
CA LEU A 663 -3.20 13.69 12.29
C LEU A 663 -4.16 12.57 11.86
N THR A 664 -3.65 11.54 11.18
CA THR A 664 -4.45 10.39 10.73
C THR A 664 -4.85 9.53 11.92
N LYS A 665 -3.95 9.34 12.88
CA LYS A 665 -4.19 8.61 14.11
C LYS A 665 -5.33 9.24 14.92
N GLN A 666 -5.26 10.55 15.17
CA GLN A 666 -6.31 11.31 15.86
C GLN A 666 -7.65 11.22 15.13
N ALA A 667 -7.64 11.30 13.78
CA ALA A 667 -8.87 11.14 13.00
C ALA A 667 -9.50 9.76 13.17
N VAL A 668 -8.69 8.69 13.22
CA VAL A 668 -9.18 7.32 13.46
C VAL A 668 -9.68 7.13 14.89
N GLU A 669 -8.97 7.68 15.88
CA GLU A 669 -9.37 7.66 17.31
C GLU A 669 -10.72 8.34 17.52
N ASN A 670 -10.96 9.51 16.91
CA ASN A 670 -12.25 10.19 16.95
C ASN A 670 -13.40 9.32 16.38
N VAL A 671 -13.13 8.50 15.36
CA VAL A 671 -14.13 7.57 14.79
C VAL A 671 -14.36 6.36 15.70
N LEU A 672 -13.32 5.86 16.39
CA LEU A 672 -13.44 4.80 17.39
C LEU A 672 -14.31 5.26 18.57
N GLU A 673 -14.04 6.44 19.12
CA GLU A 673 -14.84 7.07 20.18
C GLU A 673 -16.28 7.30 19.72
N GLY A 674 -16.47 7.82 18.50
CA GLY A 674 -17.80 8.02 17.92
C GLY A 674 -18.62 6.73 17.71
N CYS A 675 -17.95 5.58 17.63
CA CYS A 675 -18.58 4.26 17.57
C CYS A 675 -18.77 3.60 18.95
N GLY A 676 -18.34 4.25 20.04
CA GLY A 676 -18.39 3.71 21.40
C GLY A 676 -17.37 2.58 21.65
N ILE A 677 -16.20 2.65 21.00
CA ILE A 677 -15.11 1.67 21.16
C ILE A 677 -14.00 2.30 22.00
N ASP A 678 -14.01 2.03 23.30
CA ASP A 678 -13.06 2.61 24.26
C ASP A 678 -11.82 1.72 24.49
N ASP A 679 -10.69 2.34 24.79
CA ASP A 679 -9.46 1.66 25.22
C ASP A 679 -9.58 1.23 26.69
N LEU A 680 -10.04 0.01 26.91
CA LEU A 680 -10.04 -0.63 28.23
C LEU A 680 -8.66 -1.24 28.50
N GLN A 681 -7.68 -0.42 28.90
CA GLN A 681 -6.36 -0.90 29.29
C GLN A 681 -6.47 -1.83 30.50
N THR A 682 -6.30 -3.12 30.26
CA THR A 682 -6.12 -4.14 31.31
C THR A 682 -4.71 -4.69 31.17
N SER A 683 -3.81 -4.27 32.06
CA SER A 683 -2.45 -4.80 32.15
C SER A 683 -2.49 -6.20 32.77
N ILE A 684 -2.87 -7.19 31.96
CA ILE A 684 -2.81 -8.59 32.34
C ILE A 684 -1.36 -9.05 32.22
N LEU A 685 -0.76 -9.48 33.33
CA LEU A 685 0.53 -10.16 33.31
C LEU A 685 0.39 -11.49 32.56
N ARG A 686 1.17 -11.66 31.51
CA ARG A 686 1.21 -12.87 30.69
C ARG A 686 2.47 -13.66 31.05
N ASP A 687 2.33 -14.97 31.09
CA ASP A 687 3.44 -15.91 31.29
C ASP A 687 3.46 -16.98 30.18
N ILE A 688 4.60 -17.65 30.03
CA ILE A 688 4.77 -18.81 29.14
C ILE A 688 4.92 -20.05 30.01
N ASP A 689 4.13 -21.07 29.71
CA ASP A 689 4.25 -22.39 30.33
C ASP A 689 4.21 -23.49 29.27
N VAL A 690 5.02 -24.55 29.43
CA VAL A 690 5.07 -25.68 28.51
C VAL A 690 4.96 -26.96 29.34
N ASN A 691 3.73 -27.48 29.45
CA ASN A 691 3.43 -28.68 30.21
C ASN A 691 2.94 -29.79 29.28
N GLU A 692 3.49 -31.01 29.44
CA GLU A 692 3.01 -32.24 28.77
C GLU A 692 2.83 -32.13 27.23
N GLY A 693 3.69 -31.35 26.55
CA GLY A 693 3.59 -31.16 25.09
C GLY A 693 2.53 -30.14 24.65
N LYS A 694 1.99 -29.36 25.58
CA LYS A 694 1.08 -28.24 25.33
C LYS A 694 1.75 -26.92 25.76
N LEU A 695 1.88 -26.00 24.83
CA LEU A 695 2.37 -24.64 25.03
C LEU A 695 1.19 -23.75 25.44
N CYS A 696 1.34 -23.01 26.53
CA CYS A 696 0.42 -21.97 26.98
C CYS A 696 1.16 -20.62 26.97
N ILE A 697 0.61 -19.63 26.27
CA ILE A 697 1.07 -18.23 26.32
C ILE A 697 -0.11 -17.40 26.78
N GLY A 698 -0.03 -16.81 27.97
CA GLY A 698 -1.14 -16.08 28.59
C GLY A 698 -2.37 -16.97 28.75
N SER A 699 -3.45 -16.63 28.06
CA SER A 699 -4.72 -17.37 28.06
C SER A 699 -4.86 -18.40 26.92
N THR A 700 -3.95 -18.37 25.95
CA THR A 700 -4.04 -19.18 24.72
C THR A 700 -3.14 -20.39 24.80
N SER A 701 -3.61 -21.54 24.30
CA SER A 701 -2.84 -22.78 24.34
C SER A 701 -2.85 -23.56 23.02
N ALA A 702 -1.73 -24.21 22.70
CA ALA A 702 -1.51 -24.97 21.47
C ALA A 702 -0.67 -26.22 21.73
N PHE A 703 -0.82 -27.23 20.88
CA PHE A 703 0.03 -28.43 20.94
C PHE A 703 1.39 -28.18 20.29
N VAL A 704 2.45 -28.66 20.94
CA VAL A 704 3.82 -28.59 20.45
C VAL A 704 4.04 -29.68 19.40
N SER A 705 4.63 -29.32 18.26
CA SER A 705 4.85 -30.26 17.16
C SER A 705 6.04 -31.19 17.44
N THR A 706 6.06 -32.37 16.81
CA THR A 706 7.23 -33.27 16.79
C THR A 706 7.87 -33.27 15.40
N PRO A 707 8.97 -32.53 15.18
CA PRO A 707 9.53 -32.26 13.85
C PRO A 707 10.28 -33.44 13.20
N GLY A 708 10.34 -34.61 13.84
CA GLY A 708 11.03 -35.80 13.29
C GLY A 708 12.47 -35.50 12.88
N SER A 709 12.82 -35.81 11.62
CA SER A 709 14.14 -35.53 11.03
C SER A 709 14.44 -34.05 10.78
N SER A 710 13.42 -33.18 10.79
CA SER A 710 13.57 -31.73 10.55
C SER A 710 13.90 -30.93 11.82
N LYS A 711 14.26 -31.58 12.94
CA LYS A 711 14.57 -30.91 14.21
C LYS A 711 15.67 -29.85 14.10
N VAL A 712 16.67 -30.06 13.23
CA VAL A 712 17.76 -29.10 12.98
C VAL A 712 17.26 -27.76 12.40
N LYS A 713 16.08 -27.76 11.79
CA LYS A 713 15.45 -26.55 11.22
C LYS A 713 14.61 -25.78 12.24
N VAL A 714 14.45 -26.28 13.47
CA VAL A 714 13.80 -25.54 14.55
C VAL A 714 14.80 -24.54 15.12
N PRO A 715 14.48 -23.24 15.19
CA PRO A 715 15.40 -22.24 15.72
C PRO A 715 15.66 -22.44 17.22
N GLU A 716 16.92 -22.26 17.62
CA GLU A 716 17.33 -22.15 19.03
C GLU A 716 17.93 -20.76 19.25
N ILE A 717 17.23 -19.92 20.03
CA ILE A 717 17.68 -18.55 20.28
C ILE A 717 17.70 -18.21 21.77
N ILE A 718 18.57 -17.28 22.14
CA ILE A 718 18.54 -16.63 23.45
C ILE A 718 17.52 -15.50 23.36
N PHE A 719 16.44 -15.66 24.12
CA PHE A 719 15.32 -14.73 24.18
C PHE A 719 14.96 -14.41 25.63
N TYR A 720 14.75 -13.12 25.89
CA TYR A 720 14.34 -12.62 27.19
C TYR A 720 12.91 -12.11 27.08
N ASN A 721 12.03 -12.63 27.94
CA ASN A 721 10.60 -12.34 27.88
C ASN A 721 10.36 -10.92 28.40
N SER A 722 9.81 -10.05 27.56
CA SER A 722 9.15 -8.81 27.98
C SER A 722 7.64 -9.00 27.88
N GLN A 723 6.88 -8.31 28.73
CA GLN A 723 5.42 -8.42 28.72
C GLN A 723 4.82 -8.00 27.37
N GLU A 724 5.38 -7.01 26.69
CA GLU A 724 4.94 -6.61 25.34
C GLU A 724 5.23 -7.69 24.29
N HIS A 725 6.39 -8.37 24.35
CA HIS A 725 6.68 -9.46 23.42
C HIS A 725 5.76 -10.66 23.67
N LEU A 726 5.40 -10.94 24.93
CA LEU A 726 4.46 -12.00 25.27
C LEU A 726 3.04 -11.70 24.75
N GLU A 727 2.61 -10.45 24.82
CA GLU A 727 1.35 -9.98 24.23
C GLU A 727 1.30 -10.24 22.72
N VAL A 728 2.37 -9.83 22.00
CA VAL A 728 2.46 -10.04 20.56
C VAL A 728 2.50 -11.54 20.24
N MET A 729 3.25 -12.35 20.99
CA MET A 729 3.32 -13.80 20.77
C MET A 729 2.00 -14.52 21.07
N GLU A 730 1.23 -14.09 22.08
CA GLU A 730 -0.11 -14.61 22.33
C GLU A 730 -1.04 -14.30 21.15
N ALA A 731 -1.05 -13.06 20.67
CA ALA A 731 -1.83 -12.66 19.49
C ALA A 731 -1.41 -13.44 18.22
N MET A 732 -0.10 -13.63 18.02
CA MET A 732 0.43 -14.47 16.94
C MET A 732 -0.04 -15.93 17.08
N LEU A 733 -0.08 -16.47 18.29
CA LEU A 733 -0.54 -17.84 18.55
C LEU A 733 -2.02 -18.01 18.18
N GLN A 734 -2.85 -17.04 18.55
CA GLN A 734 -4.28 -17.03 18.22
C GLN A 734 -4.51 -17.05 16.71
N ASP A 735 -3.83 -16.17 15.96
CA ASP A 735 -3.94 -16.11 14.51
C ASP A 735 -3.36 -17.35 13.83
N PHE A 736 -2.25 -17.88 14.35
CA PHE A 736 -1.65 -19.12 13.84
C PHE A 736 -2.59 -20.32 13.98
N LEU A 737 -3.31 -20.44 15.11
CA LEU A 737 -4.31 -21.48 15.33
C LEU A 737 -5.51 -21.38 14.38
N LEU A 738 -5.88 -20.16 13.97
CA LEU A 738 -6.92 -19.91 12.96
C LEU A 738 -6.46 -20.26 11.53
N GLY A 739 -5.18 -20.60 11.36
CA GLY A 739 -4.59 -20.94 10.07
C GLY A 739 -4.15 -19.73 9.24
N GLU A 740 -3.99 -18.58 9.88
CA GLU A 740 -3.63 -17.33 9.20
C GLU A 740 -2.12 -17.21 8.96
N HIS A 741 -1.74 -16.47 7.92
CA HIS A 741 -0.36 -16.05 7.68
C HIS A 741 -0.07 -14.78 8.47
N LEU A 742 1.14 -14.65 9.03
CA LEU A 742 1.50 -13.58 9.97
C LEU A 742 2.37 -12.51 9.29
N LEU A 743 2.15 -11.24 9.63
CA LEU A 743 2.97 -10.10 9.23
C LEU A 743 3.40 -9.31 10.46
N LEU A 744 4.71 -9.29 10.72
CA LEU A 744 5.32 -8.50 11.80
C LEU A 744 5.89 -7.21 11.22
N VAL A 745 5.33 -6.07 11.64
CA VAL A 745 5.76 -4.73 11.19
C VAL A 745 6.32 -3.96 12.37
N GLY A 746 7.46 -3.28 12.17
CA GLY A 746 8.07 -2.46 13.21
C GLY A 746 9.35 -1.79 12.76
N ASN A 747 9.95 -0.98 13.62
CA ASN A 747 11.22 -0.33 13.35
C ASN A 747 12.37 -1.35 13.20
N GLN A 748 13.51 -0.91 12.65
CA GLN A 748 14.68 -1.77 12.52
C GLN A 748 15.28 -2.04 13.91
N GLY A 749 15.64 -3.31 14.19
CA GLY A 749 16.30 -3.67 15.43
C GLY A 749 15.40 -3.81 16.68
N VAL A 750 14.07 -3.72 16.54
CA VAL A 750 13.09 -3.94 17.64
C VAL A 750 12.94 -5.41 18.05
N GLY A 751 13.55 -6.35 17.32
CA GLY A 751 13.53 -7.79 17.67
C GLY A 751 12.53 -8.65 16.90
N LYS A 752 11.93 -8.18 15.80
CA LYS A 752 11.00 -8.94 14.92
C LYS A 752 11.47 -10.37 14.62
N ASN A 753 12.72 -10.53 14.18
CA ASN A 753 13.31 -11.84 13.86
C ASN A 753 13.41 -12.73 15.11
N LYS A 754 13.77 -12.14 16.26
CA LYS A 754 13.86 -12.87 17.53
C LYS A 754 12.48 -13.33 18.02
N ILE A 755 11.45 -12.51 17.87
CA ILE A 755 10.07 -12.88 18.25
C ILE A 755 9.58 -14.04 17.37
N ALA A 756 9.75 -13.95 16.05
CA ALA A 756 9.38 -15.02 15.13
C ALA A 756 10.13 -16.34 15.46
N ASP A 757 11.43 -16.26 15.71
CA ASP A 757 12.25 -17.42 16.02
C ASP A 757 11.89 -18.02 17.38
N ARG A 758 11.63 -17.19 18.39
CA ARG A 758 11.18 -17.66 19.70
C ARG A 758 9.82 -18.35 19.60
N PHE A 759 8.89 -17.77 18.85
CA PHE A 759 7.57 -18.34 18.63
C PHE A 759 7.66 -19.74 18.00
N LEU A 760 8.51 -19.91 16.99
CA LEU A 760 8.75 -21.19 16.31
C LEU A 760 9.47 -22.21 17.20
N GLN A 761 10.42 -21.74 18.02
CA GLN A 761 11.09 -22.55 19.03
C GLN A 761 10.09 -23.12 20.04
N LEU A 762 9.16 -22.30 20.54
CA LEU A 762 8.14 -22.70 21.51
C LEU A 762 7.14 -23.71 20.91
N LEU A 763 6.75 -23.53 19.64
CA LEU A 763 5.87 -24.47 18.93
C LEU A 763 6.59 -25.72 18.43
N ASN A 764 7.93 -25.75 18.51
CA ASN A 764 8.80 -26.80 17.97
C ASN A 764 8.52 -27.07 16.47
N ARG A 765 8.35 -26.00 15.69
CA ARG A 765 8.04 -26.07 14.25
C ARG A 765 9.28 -25.73 13.41
N PRO A 766 9.59 -26.52 12.37
CA PRO A 766 10.74 -26.26 11.50
C PRO A 766 10.47 -25.05 10.60
N ARG A 767 11.51 -24.24 10.36
CA ARG A 767 11.43 -23.08 9.47
C ARG A 767 12.34 -23.20 8.24
N GLU A 768 11.87 -22.62 7.14
CA GLU A 768 12.72 -22.21 6.03
C GLU A 768 12.84 -20.69 6.05
N TYR A 769 14.03 -20.15 5.82
CA TYR A 769 14.30 -18.71 5.88
C TYR A 769 14.69 -18.19 4.51
N ILE A 770 14.13 -17.04 4.12
CA ILE A 770 14.49 -16.33 2.91
C ILE A 770 14.53 -14.82 3.19
N GLN A 771 15.58 -14.16 2.73
CA GLN A 771 15.71 -12.71 2.80
C GLN A 771 15.52 -12.12 1.41
N LEU A 772 14.66 -11.10 1.30
CA LEU A 772 14.40 -10.43 0.02
C LEU A 772 15.23 -9.15 -0.11
N HIS A 773 15.57 -8.84 -1.36
CA HIS A 773 16.38 -7.69 -1.73
C HIS A 773 15.78 -6.98 -2.95
N ARG A 774 16.30 -5.80 -3.27
CA ARG A 774 15.88 -5.02 -4.44
C ARG A 774 16.11 -5.73 -5.77
N ASP A 775 17.11 -6.60 -5.84
CA ASP A 775 17.46 -7.38 -7.03
C ASP A 775 16.85 -8.79 -7.03
N THR A 776 15.99 -9.11 -6.05
CA THR A 776 15.33 -10.42 -6.02
C THR A 776 14.42 -10.56 -7.22
N THR A 777 14.55 -11.69 -7.93
CA THR A 777 13.71 -12.04 -9.07
C THR A 777 12.76 -13.18 -8.70
N VAL A 778 11.69 -13.33 -9.49
CA VAL A 778 10.76 -14.47 -9.39
C VAL A 778 11.49 -15.81 -9.53
N GLN A 779 12.50 -15.85 -10.40
CA GLN A 779 13.31 -17.04 -10.60
C GLN A 779 14.06 -17.39 -9.31
N SER A 780 14.79 -16.45 -8.69
CA SER A 780 15.50 -16.70 -7.43
C SER A 780 14.59 -17.07 -6.25
N LEU A 781 13.32 -16.64 -6.27
CA LEU A 781 12.33 -16.99 -5.26
C LEU A 781 11.86 -18.44 -5.42
N THR A 782 11.86 -18.98 -6.65
CA THR A 782 11.30 -20.30 -6.98
C THR A 782 12.37 -21.37 -7.11
N GLN A 783 13.50 -21.05 -7.74
CA GLN A 783 14.59 -21.98 -7.98
C GLN A 783 15.95 -21.30 -7.84
N GLN A 784 16.95 -22.08 -7.44
CA GLN A 784 18.34 -21.64 -7.39
C GLN A 784 19.16 -22.40 -8.44
N PRO A 785 19.75 -21.71 -9.43
CA PRO A 785 20.68 -22.35 -10.35
C PRO A 785 21.96 -22.71 -9.60
N THR A 786 22.30 -24.00 -9.59
CA THR A 786 23.55 -24.53 -9.02
C THR A 786 24.34 -25.20 -10.13
N VAL A 787 25.67 -25.14 -10.08
CA VAL A 787 26.51 -25.86 -11.05
C VAL A 787 26.99 -27.15 -10.40
N VAL A 788 26.49 -28.28 -10.87
CA VAL A 788 26.89 -29.62 -10.44
C VAL A 788 27.57 -30.31 -11.62
N ASP A 789 28.82 -30.75 -11.45
CA ASP A 789 29.63 -31.41 -12.49
C ASP A 789 29.68 -30.64 -13.83
N GLY A 790 29.75 -29.30 -13.76
CA GLY A 790 29.78 -28.44 -14.95
C GLY A 790 28.43 -28.25 -15.65
N LYS A 791 27.32 -28.73 -15.07
CA LYS A 791 25.96 -28.54 -15.57
C LYS A 791 25.15 -27.67 -14.62
N ILE A 792 24.32 -26.78 -15.17
CA ILE A 792 23.40 -25.97 -14.37
C ILE A 792 22.20 -26.85 -13.97
N VAL A 793 22.12 -27.21 -12.69
CA VAL A 793 20.99 -27.91 -12.07
C VAL A 793 20.20 -26.91 -11.23
N TYR A 794 18.89 -26.84 -11.45
CA TYR A 794 18.02 -25.95 -10.71
C TYR A 794 17.50 -26.68 -9.46
N GLU A 795 17.90 -26.21 -8.27
CA GLU A 795 17.40 -26.72 -7.00
C GLU A 795 16.15 -25.96 -6.55
N ASP A 796 15.26 -26.67 -5.86
CA ASP A 796 14.07 -26.08 -5.23
C ASP A 796 14.47 -25.08 -4.15
N SER A 797 13.91 -23.86 -4.21
CA SER A 797 14.19 -22.79 -3.25
C SER A 797 13.63 -23.09 -1.85
N PRO A 798 14.03 -22.33 -0.81
CA PRO A 798 13.44 -22.44 0.53
C PRO A 798 11.91 -22.32 0.54
N LEU A 799 11.34 -21.50 -0.36
CA LEU A 799 9.90 -21.36 -0.54
C LEU A 799 9.26 -22.69 -0.99
N LEU A 800 9.82 -23.34 -2.00
CA LEU A 800 9.28 -24.62 -2.50
C LEU A 800 9.39 -25.74 -1.47
N ARG A 801 10.53 -25.83 -0.78
CA ARG A 801 10.72 -26.80 0.30
C ARG A 801 9.70 -26.60 1.42
N ALA A 802 9.43 -25.34 1.80
CA ALA A 802 8.43 -25.04 2.81
C ALA A 802 7.02 -25.46 2.38
N VAL A 803 6.64 -25.17 1.14
CA VAL A 803 5.34 -25.55 0.57
C VAL A 803 5.16 -27.07 0.51
N GLN A 804 6.19 -27.81 0.09
CA GLN A 804 6.14 -29.27 -0.03
C GLN A 804 6.15 -29.99 1.32
N LEU A 805 7.00 -29.54 2.25
CA LEU A 805 7.21 -30.20 3.55
C LEU A 805 6.28 -29.69 4.65
N GLY A 806 5.51 -28.62 4.40
CA GLY A 806 4.68 -27.98 5.42
C GLY A 806 5.48 -27.24 6.49
N HIS A 807 6.72 -26.83 6.18
CA HIS A 807 7.51 -26.00 7.07
C HIS A 807 6.99 -24.56 7.06
N ILE A 808 7.34 -23.80 8.10
CA ILE A 808 6.98 -22.38 8.19
C ILE A 808 8.01 -21.58 7.40
N LEU A 809 7.57 -20.79 6.42
CA LEU A 809 8.44 -19.89 5.67
C LEU A 809 8.55 -18.54 6.38
N VAL A 810 9.76 -18.17 6.78
CA VAL A 810 10.07 -16.85 7.32
C VAL A 810 10.66 -15.99 6.19
N VAL A 811 9.95 -14.94 5.79
CA VAL A 811 10.37 -13.99 4.75
C VAL A 811 10.81 -12.69 5.40
N ASP A 812 12.08 -12.35 5.27
CA ASP A 812 12.67 -11.13 5.83
C ASP A 812 12.86 -10.05 4.76
N GLU A 813 12.83 -8.79 5.19
CA GLU A 813 12.99 -7.60 4.34
C GLU A 813 12.05 -7.56 3.11
N ALA A 814 10.81 -8.02 3.27
CA ALA A 814 9.86 -8.10 2.17
C ALA A 814 9.48 -6.73 1.57
N ASP A 815 9.64 -5.66 2.33
CA ASP A 815 9.49 -4.27 1.91
C ASP A 815 10.56 -3.83 0.89
N LYS A 816 11.73 -4.48 0.85
CA LYS A 816 12.78 -4.15 -0.12
C LYS A 816 12.59 -4.84 -1.47
N ALA A 817 11.72 -5.84 -1.55
CA ALA A 817 11.50 -6.61 -2.76
C ALA A 817 10.77 -5.79 -3.85
N PRO A 818 11.07 -6.01 -5.14
CA PRO A 818 10.29 -5.44 -6.23
C PRO A 818 8.80 -5.81 -6.16
N THR A 819 7.94 -4.92 -6.66
CA THR A 819 6.48 -5.11 -6.65
C THR A 819 5.99 -6.38 -7.37
N HIS A 820 6.76 -6.88 -8.33
CA HIS A 820 6.45 -8.12 -9.04
C HIS A 820 6.69 -9.37 -8.18
N VAL A 821 7.72 -9.36 -7.32
CA VAL A 821 8.00 -10.46 -6.37
C VAL A 821 6.90 -10.50 -5.31
N THR A 822 6.54 -9.35 -4.74
CA THR A 822 5.48 -9.27 -3.71
C THR A 822 4.10 -9.64 -4.29
N SER A 823 3.83 -9.32 -5.56
CA SER A 823 2.59 -9.70 -6.24
C SER A 823 2.47 -11.22 -6.46
N ILE A 824 3.57 -11.95 -6.57
CA ILE A 824 3.54 -13.42 -6.71
C ILE A 824 3.34 -14.09 -5.35
N LEU A 825 4.01 -13.57 -4.30
CA LEU A 825 3.74 -14.00 -2.92
C LEU A 825 2.27 -13.77 -2.55
N LYS A 826 1.66 -12.67 -3.00
CA LYS A 826 0.22 -12.42 -2.87
C LYS A 826 -0.62 -13.59 -3.34
N ALA A 827 -0.36 -14.07 -4.57
CA ALA A 827 -1.15 -15.14 -5.19
C ALA A 827 -1.03 -16.45 -4.42
N LEU A 828 0.18 -16.76 -3.93
CA LEU A 828 0.40 -17.95 -3.11
C LEU A 828 -0.39 -17.89 -1.80
N VAL A 829 -0.37 -16.75 -1.11
CA VAL A 829 -1.05 -16.59 0.20
C VAL A 829 -2.57 -16.50 0.03
N GLU A 830 -3.05 -15.81 -1.01
CA GLU A 830 -4.48 -15.56 -1.20
C GLU A 830 -5.23 -16.77 -1.78
N SER A 831 -4.65 -17.44 -2.78
CA SER A 831 -5.29 -18.57 -3.46
C SER A 831 -4.67 -19.93 -3.17
N GLY A 832 -3.48 -19.99 -2.55
CA GLY A 832 -2.71 -21.23 -2.48
C GLY A 832 -2.17 -21.67 -3.84
N GLU A 833 -2.14 -20.76 -4.81
CA GLU A 833 -1.78 -21.02 -6.19
C GLU A 833 -0.63 -20.10 -6.61
N MET A 834 0.41 -20.67 -7.21
CA MET A 834 1.56 -19.90 -7.68
C MET A 834 2.25 -20.61 -8.84
N MET A 835 2.71 -19.85 -9.83
CA MET A 835 3.49 -20.39 -10.93
C MET A 835 4.99 -20.29 -10.65
N LEU A 836 5.69 -21.34 -11.05
CA LEU A 836 7.13 -21.45 -10.89
C LEU A 836 7.83 -21.15 -12.21
N SER A 837 9.08 -20.68 -12.13
CA SER A 837 9.89 -20.30 -13.29
C SER A 837 10.20 -21.48 -14.22
N ASP A 838 10.22 -22.71 -13.68
CA ASP A 838 10.35 -23.95 -14.43
C ASP A 838 9.05 -24.48 -15.05
N GLY A 839 7.94 -23.75 -14.90
CA GLY A 839 6.65 -24.11 -15.46
C GLY A 839 5.81 -25.06 -14.59
N ARG A 840 6.32 -25.52 -13.43
CA ARG A 840 5.50 -26.21 -12.43
C ARG A 840 4.52 -25.22 -11.78
N ARG A 841 3.43 -25.74 -11.20
CA ARG A 841 2.38 -24.95 -10.53
C ARG A 841 2.15 -25.44 -9.11
N ILE A 842 2.16 -24.52 -8.15
CA ILE A 842 1.66 -24.76 -6.80
C ILE A 842 0.13 -24.71 -6.85
N VAL A 843 -0.52 -25.72 -6.28
CA VAL A 843 -1.98 -25.81 -6.15
C VAL A 843 -2.37 -26.05 -4.69
N HIS A 844 -3.55 -25.54 -4.31
CA HIS A 844 -4.06 -25.71 -2.96
C HIS A 844 -4.50 -27.16 -2.74
N HIS A 845 -4.24 -27.71 -1.54
CA HIS A 845 -4.56 -29.11 -1.19
C HIS A 845 -6.03 -29.54 -1.37
N THR A 846 -6.98 -28.59 -1.35
CA THR A 846 -8.42 -28.88 -1.48
C THR A 846 -8.93 -28.92 -2.92
N ASP A 847 -8.10 -28.56 -3.91
CA ASP A 847 -8.57 -28.50 -5.30
C ASP A 847 -8.75 -29.92 -5.88
N ALA A 848 -10.00 -30.36 -5.97
CA ALA A 848 -10.43 -31.71 -6.35
C ALA A 848 -10.04 -32.16 -7.79
N ASN A 849 -9.51 -31.26 -8.63
CA ASN A 849 -9.03 -31.55 -9.99
C ASN A 849 -7.52 -31.82 -10.07
N SER A 850 -6.84 -31.92 -8.92
CA SER A 850 -5.40 -32.20 -8.82
C SER A 850 -5.09 -33.68 -9.10
N GLN A 851 -5.23 -34.11 -10.35
CA GLN A 851 -4.46 -35.26 -10.80
C GLN A 851 -2.98 -34.87 -10.70
N ALA A 852 -2.19 -35.67 -9.98
CA ALA A 852 -0.75 -35.49 -9.82
C ALA A 852 -0.05 -35.64 -11.17
N ASN A 853 -0.01 -34.57 -11.94
CA ASN A 853 0.85 -34.45 -13.10
C ASN A 853 2.27 -34.09 -12.62
N SER A 854 3.30 -34.41 -13.41
CA SER A 854 4.69 -34.02 -13.14
C SER A 854 4.86 -32.51 -12.90
N ASP A 855 3.94 -31.70 -13.43
CA ASP A 855 4.03 -30.25 -13.46
C ASP A 855 3.28 -29.57 -12.29
N THR A 856 2.78 -30.33 -11.30
CA THR A 856 2.02 -29.79 -10.17
C THR A 856 2.66 -30.10 -8.82
N VAL A 857 2.75 -29.08 -7.96
CA VAL A 857 3.22 -29.16 -6.58
C VAL A 857 2.02 -28.91 -5.66
N ILE A 858 1.62 -29.92 -4.88
CA ILE A 858 0.51 -29.77 -3.94
C ILE A 858 1.04 -29.07 -2.68
N MET A 859 0.39 -27.98 -2.29
CA MET A 859 0.73 -27.25 -1.06
C MET A 859 0.34 -28.08 0.17
N HIS A 860 1.25 -28.22 1.13
CA HIS A 860 0.97 -28.92 2.37
C HIS A 860 -0.03 -28.14 3.25
N PRO A 861 -1.01 -28.79 3.92
CA PRO A 861 -2.02 -28.12 4.75
C PRO A 861 -1.44 -27.26 5.89
N ASP A 862 -0.34 -27.72 6.49
CA ASP A 862 0.36 -27.01 7.58
C ASP A 862 1.27 -25.86 7.11
N PHE A 863 1.42 -25.64 5.80
CA PHE A 863 2.25 -24.55 5.30
C PHE A 863 1.74 -23.19 5.81
N ARG A 864 2.63 -22.43 6.45
CA ARG A 864 2.37 -21.06 6.93
C ARG A 864 3.52 -20.16 6.59
N MET A 865 3.25 -18.86 6.55
CA MET A 865 4.23 -17.84 6.22
C MET A 865 4.24 -16.76 7.29
N ILE A 866 5.44 -16.37 7.72
CA ILE A 866 5.68 -15.25 8.63
C ILE A 866 6.51 -14.24 7.85
N VAL A 867 5.94 -13.07 7.59
CA VAL A 867 6.61 -11.99 6.87
C VAL A 867 7.08 -10.94 7.87
N LEU A 868 8.32 -10.50 7.71
CA LEU A 868 8.93 -9.45 8.51
C LEU A 868 9.13 -8.23 7.61
N ALA A 869 8.58 -7.10 8.01
CA ALA A 869 8.64 -5.85 7.24
C ALA A 869 8.97 -4.66 8.15
N ASN A 870 9.54 -3.61 7.56
CA ASN A 870 9.73 -2.33 8.25
C ASN A 870 8.46 -1.49 8.23
N ARG A 871 8.39 -0.48 9.11
CA ARG A 871 7.24 0.44 9.18
C ARG A 871 6.99 1.15 7.83
N PRO A 872 5.74 1.34 7.42
CA PRO A 872 5.41 2.22 6.30
C PRO A 872 5.57 3.70 6.73
N GLY A 873 6.16 4.56 5.88
CA GLY A 873 6.24 6.01 6.11
C GLY A 873 7.65 6.60 6.26
N PHE A 874 7.78 7.93 6.08
CA PHE A 874 9.07 8.63 6.01
C PHE A 874 9.84 8.59 7.34
N PRO A 875 11.17 8.37 7.35
CA PRO A 875 12.03 8.05 6.20
C PRO A 875 11.87 6.58 5.77
N PHE A 876 11.25 6.34 4.61
CA PHE A 876 11.02 5.01 4.04
C PHE A 876 11.95 4.77 2.84
N LEU A 877 12.69 3.65 2.86
CA LEU A 877 13.61 3.27 1.78
C LEU A 877 13.08 2.07 0.94
N GLY A 878 11.87 1.57 1.22
CA GLY A 878 11.26 0.38 0.60
C GLY A 878 10.03 0.66 -0.27
N ASN A 879 9.36 -0.41 -0.71
CA ASN A 879 8.02 -0.38 -1.33
C ASN A 879 6.93 -0.56 -0.26
N ASP A 880 5.78 0.10 -0.44
CA ASP A 880 4.66 0.01 0.51
C ASP A 880 3.98 -1.37 0.46
N PHE A 881 4.58 -2.31 1.19
CA PHE A 881 4.13 -3.69 1.33
C PHE A 881 2.78 -3.76 2.03
N PHE A 882 2.56 -2.92 3.04
CA PHE A 882 1.31 -2.94 3.82
C PHE A 882 0.11 -2.49 2.98
N ALA A 883 0.21 -1.39 2.22
CA ALA A 883 -0.89 -0.96 1.37
C ALA A 883 -1.23 -1.97 0.26
N THR A 884 -0.30 -2.85 -0.12
CA THR A 884 -0.50 -3.86 -1.17
C THR A 884 -1.05 -5.19 -0.65
N LEU A 885 -0.57 -5.65 0.52
CA LEU A 885 -0.79 -7.01 1.03
C LEU A 885 -1.31 -7.08 2.48
N GLY A 886 -1.42 -5.94 3.18
CA GLY A 886 -1.79 -5.90 4.60
C GLY A 886 -3.14 -6.54 4.91
N ASP A 887 -4.10 -6.51 3.99
CA ASP A 887 -5.43 -7.11 4.18
C ASP A 887 -5.47 -8.65 4.05
N ILE A 888 -4.34 -9.26 3.68
CA ILE A 888 -4.17 -10.71 3.50
C ILE A 888 -3.49 -11.35 4.73
N PHE A 889 -2.67 -10.59 5.46
CA PHE A 889 -1.89 -11.08 6.59
C PHE A 889 -2.44 -10.61 7.94
N SER A 890 -2.25 -11.41 8.98
CA SER A 890 -2.52 -10.98 10.36
C SER A 890 -1.39 -10.06 10.79
N CYS A 891 -1.71 -8.79 10.95
CA CYS A 891 -0.74 -7.75 11.17
C CYS A 891 -0.47 -7.58 12.67
N HIS A 892 0.79 -7.67 13.05
CA HIS A 892 1.25 -7.46 14.42
C HIS A 892 2.29 -6.35 14.42
N ALA A 893 1.97 -5.25 15.11
CA ALA A 893 2.90 -4.15 15.33
C ALA A 893 3.88 -4.52 16.43
N VAL A 894 5.18 -4.50 16.13
CA VAL A 894 6.26 -4.67 17.09
C VAL A 894 6.90 -3.30 17.30
N ASP A 895 6.73 -2.78 18.51
CA ASP A 895 7.29 -1.49 18.92
C ASP A 895 8.57 -1.69 19.73
N ASN A 896 9.24 -0.58 20.02
CA ASN A 896 10.31 -0.58 21.02
C ASN A 896 9.73 -0.96 22.40
N PRO A 897 10.50 -1.71 23.21
CA PRO A 897 10.09 -2.02 24.58
C PRO A 897 9.90 -0.75 25.40
N THR A 898 8.97 -0.77 26.37
CA THR A 898 8.85 0.34 27.32
C THR A 898 10.11 0.49 28.15
N LEU A 899 10.30 1.65 28.80
CA LEU A 899 11.50 1.95 29.56
C LEU A 899 11.81 0.88 30.63
N GLU A 900 10.80 0.37 31.33
CA GLU A 900 10.97 -0.68 32.34
C GLU A 900 11.31 -2.04 31.71
N SER A 901 10.62 -2.40 30.63
CA SER A 901 10.89 -3.62 29.85
C SER A 901 12.29 -3.61 29.23
N GLU A 902 12.75 -2.47 28.69
CA GLU A 902 14.08 -2.32 28.09
C GLU A 902 15.17 -2.42 29.16
N ILE A 903 14.99 -1.80 30.33
CA ILE A 903 15.93 -1.92 31.46
C ILE A 903 16.02 -3.37 31.93
N SER A 904 14.88 -4.05 32.15
CA SER A 904 14.84 -5.45 32.57
C SER A 904 15.58 -6.36 31.57
N MET A 905 15.35 -6.14 30.28
CA MET A 905 16.02 -6.86 29.21
C MET A 905 17.54 -6.58 29.17
N LEU A 906 17.95 -5.31 29.29
CA LEU A 906 19.36 -4.91 29.27
C LEU A 906 20.12 -5.45 30.50
N HIS A 907 19.48 -5.47 31.67
CA HIS A 907 20.07 -6.04 32.87
C HIS A 907 20.39 -7.53 32.70
N GLN A 908 19.56 -8.28 31.96
CA GLN A 908 19.84 -9.68 31.62
C GLN A 908 21.00 -9.86 30.61
N TYR A 909 21.31 -8.83 29.80
CA TYR A 909 22.50 -8.84 28.93
C TYR A 909 23.77 -8.35 29.65
N GLY A 910 23.64 -7.49 30.65
CA GLY A 910 24.75 -6.91 31.40
C GLY A 910 24.45 -6.81 32.90
N PRO A 911 24.47 -7.94 33.64
CA PRO A 911 24.11 -7.96 35.06
C PRO A 911 25.07 -7.18 35.97
N GLN A 912 26.30 -6.92 35.52
CA GLN A 912 27.30 -6.15 36.27
C GLN A 912 27.14 -4.63 36.07
N VAL A 913 26.33 -4.20 35.10
CA VAL A 913 26.14 -2.77 34.82
C VAL A 913 25.11 -2.20 35.81
N PRO A 914 25.45 -1.13 36.55
CA PRO A 914 24.53 -0.48 37.48
C PRO A 914 23.23 -0.01 36.80
N GLU A 915 22.09 -0.19 37.48
CA GLU A 915 20.76 0.16 36.94
C GLU A 915 20.66 1.65 36.56
N TYR A 916 21.33 2.54 37.29
CA TYR A 916 21.32 3.97 36.96
C TYR A 916 21.93 4.25 35.57
N ILE A 917 22.94 3.49 35.15
CA ILE A 917 23.56 3.60 33.82
C ILE A 917 22.59 3.08 32.77
N LEU A 918 21.96 1.92 33.03
CA LEU A 918 20.96 1.34 32.12
C LEU A 918 19.81 2.33 31.89
N ARG A 919 19.29 2.93 32.97
CA ARG A 919 18.22 3.93 32.91
C ARG A 919 18.63 5.21 32.18
N LYS A 920 19.89 5.67 32.33
CA LYS A 920 20.42 6.79 31.54
C LYS A 920 20.45 6.45 30.05
N LEU A 921 20.99 5.29 29.69
CA LEU A 921 21.07 4.84 28.29
C LEU A 921 19.68 4.67 27.65
N THR A 922 18.73 4.03 28.34
CA THR A 922 17.38 3.84 27.79
C THR A 922 16.65 5.16 27.58
N LYS A 923 16.78 6.13 28.49
CA LYS A 923 16.19 7.47 28.32
C LYS A 923 16.81 8.21 27.13
N PHE A 924 18.14 8.20 27.04
CA PHE A 924 18.87 8.85 25.96
C PHE A 924 18.52 8.28 24.58
N PHE A 925 18.57 6.95 24.43
CA PHE A 925 18.17 6.29 23.16
C PHE A 925 16.67 6.40 22.88
N GLY A 926 15.82 6.47 23.91
CA GLY A 926 14.39 6.72 23.75
C GLY A 926 14.09 8.09 23.12
N GLU A 927 14.81 9.14 23.55
CA GLU A 927 14.68 10.48 22.98
C GLU A 927 15.20 10.54 21.53
N LEU A 928 16.32 9.89 21.23
CA LEU A 928 16.82 9.75 19.86
C LEU A 928 15.80 9.08 18.93
N ARG A 929 15.16 8.00 19.39
CA ARG A 929 14.10 7.32 18.62
C ARG A 929 12.90 8.24 18.37
N TYR A 930 12.47 8.98 19.39
CA TYR A 930 11.40 9.98 19.25
C TYR A 930 11.74 11.07 18.23
N MET A 931 12.98 11.57 18.23
CA MET A 931 13.45 12.53 17.24
C MET A 931 13.46 11.94 15.83
N SER A 932 13.77 10.66 15.68
CA SER A 932 13.71 9.99 14.37
C SER A 932 12.27 9.79 13.89
N ASP A 933 11.36 9.40 14.79
CA ASP A 933 9.95 9.19 14.49
C ASP A 933 9.22 10.50 14.15
N SER A 934 9.64 11.62 14.73
CA SER A 934 9.17 12.97 14.38
C SER A 934 9.86 13.56 13.14
N GLY A 935 10.84 12.86 12.56
CA GLY A 935 11.56 13.27 11.35
C GLY A 935 12.61 14.37 11.56
N LEU A 936 13.01 14.65 12.80
CA LEU A 936 14.09 15.59 13.14
C LEU A 936 15.47 15.02 12.80
N ILE A 937 15.64 13.70 12.96
CA ILE A 937 16.86 12.99 12.56
C ILE A 937 16.53 11.87 11.56
N SER A 938 17.44 11.61 10.62
CA SER A 938 17.23 10.63 9.56
C SER A 938 17.49 9.18 10.01
N TYR A 939 18.41 8.98 10.96
CA TYR A 939 18.84 7.66 11.42
C TYR A 939 18.03 7.18 12.65
N PRO A 940 17.34 6.03 12.56
CA PRO A 940 16.60 5.46 13.69
C PRO A 940 17.51 4.55 14.54
N TYR A 941 17.97 5.06 15.68
CA TYR A 941 18.78 4.29 16.63
C TYR A 941 17.99 3.14 17.26
N SER A 942 18.59 1.95 17.33
CA SER A 942 17.90 0.71 17.68
C SER A 942 18.26 0.16 19.06
N THR A 943 17.39 -0.66 19.66
CA THR A 943 17.69 -1.38 20.91
C THR A 943 18.91 -2.30 20.78
N ARG A 944 19.22 -2.78 19.57
CA ARG A 944 20.43 -3.58 19.30
C ARG A 944 21.72 -2.83 19.62
N GLU A 945 21.77 -1.52 19.36
CA GLU A 945 22.94 -0.69 19.66
C GLU A 945 23.13 -0.54 21.16
N VAL A 946 22.03 -0.29 21.89
CA VAL A 946 22.04 -0.21 23.36
C VAL A 946 22.52 -1.53 23.98
N VAL A 947 22.03 -2.67 23.47
CA VAL A 947 22.49 -4.00 23.92
C VAL A 947 23.99 -4.18 23.69
N ASN A 948 24.54 -3.70 22.57
CA ASN A 948 25.98 -3.79 22.31
C ASN A 948 26.79 -2.90 23.27
N VAL A 949 26.32 -1.69 23.56
CA VAL A 949 26.93 -0.78 24.54
C VAL A 949 26.93 -1.42 25.94
N VAL A 950 25.81 -1.99 26.38
CA VAL A 950 25.69 -2.65 27.69
C VAL A 950 26.57 -3.89 27.78
N LYS A 951 26.64 -4.70 26.71
CA LYS A 951 27.56 -5.86 26.67
C LYS A 951 29.03 -5.43 26.77
N HIS A 952 29.38 -4.30 26.17
CA HIS A 952 30.73 -3.75 26.26
C HIS A 952 31.05 -3.31 27.70
N LEU A 953 30.18 -2.51 28.31
CA LEU A 953 30.34 -2.05 29.70
C LEU A 953 30.35 -3.21 30.71
N ASN A 954 29.56 -4.27 30.47
CA ASN A 954 29.59 -5.46 31.31
C ASN A 954 30.91 -6.24 31.21
N LYS A 955 31.58 -6.19 30.06
CA LYS A 955 32.86 -6.89 29.85
C LYS A 955 34.07 -6.03 30.23
N TYR A 956 33.96 -4.71 30.08
CA TYR A 956 34.98 -3.71 30.33
C TYR A 956 34.41 -2.57 31.19
N PRO A 957 34.27 -2.78 32.51
CA PRO A 957 33.63 -1.80 33.41
C PRO A 957 34.46 -0.53 33.63
N GLU A 958 35.77 -0.57 33.34
CA GLU A 958 36.67 0.58 33.43
C GLU A 958 36.47 1.60 32.29
N ASP A 959 35.83 1.19 31.19
CA ASP A 959 35.60 2.08 30.06
C ASP A 959 34.43 3.04 30.34
N GLY A 960 34.66 4.33 30.10
CA GLY A 960 33.64 5.36 30.29
C GLY A 960 32.51 5.27 29.25
N ILE A 961 31.27 5.58 29.67
CA ILE A 961 30.07 5.54 28.82
C ILE A 961 30.25 6.33 27.52
N SER A 962 30.84 7.54 27.60
CA SER A 962 31.08 8.39 26.44
C SER A 962 32.03 7.79 25.43
N HIS A 963 33.04 7.03 25.88
CA HIS A 963 33.94 6.31 24.99
C HIS A 963 33.22 5.19 24.24
N VAL A 964 32.36 4.43 24.93
CA VAL A 964 31.62 3.33 24.33
C VAL A 964 30.57 3.82 23.32
N LEU A 965 29.93 4.96 23.59
CA LEU A 965 28.92 5.54 22.70
C LEU A 965 29.49 6.01 21.36
N LYS A 966 30.78 6.35 21.29
CA LYS A 966 31.44 6.68 20.01
C LYS A 966 31.40 5.55 18.99
N ASN A 967 31.45 4.30 19.46
CA ASN A 967 31.32 3.14 18.56
C ASN A 967 29.98 3.15 17.78
N VAL A 968 28.98 3.88 18.27
CA VAL A 968 27.70 4.09 17.60
C VAL A 968 27.71 5.41 16.81
N PHE A 969 28.16 6.52 17.41
CA PHE A 969 28.02 7.86 16.82
C PHE A 969 29.16 8.30 15.89
N ASP A 970 30.31 7.61 15.84
CA ASP A 970 31.43 7.97 14.97
C ASP A 970 31.08 7.89 13.48
N PHE A 971 30.04 7.12 13.11
CA PHE A 971 29.49 7.10 11.75
C PHE A 971 28.90 8.47 11.33
N ASP A 972 28.42 9.26 12.29
CA ASP A 972 27.72 10.53 12.08
C ASP A 972 28.59 11.76 12.41
N ASN A 973 29.88 11.57 12.69
CA ASN A 973 30.78 12.65 13.12
C ASN A 973 30.97 13.75 12.06
N PHE A 974 30.67 13.47 10.79
CA PHE A 974 30.76 14.44 9.69
C PHE A 974 29.51 15.30 9.51
N SER A 975 28.39 14.96 10.16
CA SER A 975 27.18 15.79 10.15
C SER A 975 27.20 16.78 11.31
N LEU A 976 27.49 18.04 11.00
CA LEU A 976 27.54 19.13 11.99
C LEU A 976 26.21 19.31 12.74
N GLU A 977 25.08 19.24 12.03
CA GLU A 977 23.73 19.35 12.62
C GLU A 977 23.42 18.22 13.61
N LEU A 978 23.77 16.97 13.27
CA LEU A 978 23.59 15.83 14.17
C LEU A 978 24.55 15.90 15.35
N LYS A 979 25.76 16.43 15.16
CA LYS A 979 26.72 16.61 16.24
C LYS A 979 26.25 17.62 17.28
N GLU A 980 25.74 18.78 16.86
CA GLU A 980 25.18 19.79 17.77
C GLU A 980 23.99 19.25 18.56
N THR A 981 23.11 18.48 17.91
CA THR A 981 21.96 17.86 18.57
C THR A 981 22.39 16.76 19.55
N LEU A 982 23.39 15.93 19.20
CA LEU A 982 23.95 14.91 20.10
C LEU A 982 24.68 15.52 21.30
N GLU A 983 25.42 16.62 21.11
CA GLU A 983 26.08 17.34 22.20
C GLU A 983 25.04 17.90 23.20
N GLY A 984 23.96 18.52 22.70
CA GLY A 984 22.86 18.98 23.55
C GLY A 984 22.16 17.84 24.31
N LEU A 985 21.99 16.68 23.68
CA LEU A 985 21.41 15.49 24.33
C LEU A 985 22.36 14.87 25.38
N PHE A 986 23.67 14.85 25.11
CA PHE A 986 24.66 14.38 26.08
C PHE A 986 24.67 15.25 27.34
N GLU A 987 24.59 16.57 27.21
CA GLU A 987 24.47 17.48 28.35
C GLU A 987 23.17 17.24 29.12
N LYS A 988 22.04 17.11 28.41
CA LYS A 988 20.72 16.86 29.01
C LYS A 988 20.66 15.57 29.84
N HIS A 989 21.27 14.48 29.36
CA HIS A 989 21.26 13.17 30.05
C HIS A 989 22.48 12.92 30.95
N GLY A 990 23.37 13.89 31.09
CA GLY A 990 24.55 13.81 31.95
C GLY A 990 25.57 12.76 31.48
N ILE A 991 25.85 12.76 30.17
CA ILE A 991 26.90 11.96 29.51
C ILE A 991 28.04 12.91 29.11
N PRO A 992 29.28 12.71 29.56
CA PRO A 992 30.38 13.66 29.32
C PRO A 992 30.85 13.67 27.86
N SER A 993 31.00 14.86 27.23
CA SER A 993 31.51 15.02 25.86
C SER A 993 33.03 15.25 25.80
N GLU A 994 33.68 14.91 24.67
CA GLU A 994 35.16 14.86 24.54
C GLU A 994 35.91 16.16 24.82
N ASN A 995 35.29 17.32 24.60
CA ASN A 995 35.99 18.60 24.65
C ASN A 995 36.03 19.26 26.03
N GLN A 996 35.49 18.60 27.06
CA GLN A 996 35.33 19.20 28.36
C GLN A 996 36.50 18.82 29.27
N THR A 997 37.51 19.69 29.27
CA THR A 997 38.40 19.80 30.43
C THR A 997 37.51 20.07 31.65
N ILE A 998 37.44 19.12 32.59
CA ILE A 998 36.69 19.30 33.83
C ILE A 998 37.30 20.50 34.57
N LYS A 999 36.69 21.67 34.40
CA LYS A 999 37.04 22.86 35.17
C LYS A 999 36.42 22.69 36.54
N ILE A 1000 37.23 22.29 37.51
CA ILE A 1000 36.81 22.26 38.91
C ILE A 1000 36.78 23.71 39.39
N LYS A 1001 35.57 24.29 39.48
CA LYS A 1001 35.35 25.57 40.16
C LYS A 1001 34.92 25.26 41.59
N ILE A 1002 35.90 25.16 42.48
CA ILE A 1002 35.64 25.18 43.92
C ILE A 1002 35.23 26.61 44.27
N ALA A 1003 34.20 26.79 45.10
CA ALA A 1003 33.79 28.11 45.56
C ALA A 1003 34.97 28.85 46.22
N ASP A 1004 35.00 30.18 46.07
CA ASP A 1004 35.98 31.01 46.77
C ASP A 1004 35.88 30.76 48.27
N LYS A 1005 37.02 30.43 48.92
CA LYS A 1005 37.06 30.29 50.38
C LYS A 1005 36.83 31.67 51.00
N PHE A 1006 35.59 31.94 51.37
CA PHE A 1006 35.25 33.10 52.19
C PHE A 1006 35.78 32.86 53.61
N ASN A 1007 36.85 33.55 53.97
CA ASN A 1007 37.26 33.60 55.37
C ASN A 1007 36.15 34.29 56.15
N LEU A 1008 35.60 33.58 57.15
CA LEU A 1008 34.67 34.19 58.09
C LEU A 1008 35.34 35.44 58.68
N PRO A 1009 34.65 36.60 58.72
CA PRO A 1009 35.19 37.78 59.38
C PRO A 1009 35.53 37.41 60.83
N LYS A 1010 36.66 37.92 61.34
CA LYS A 1010 37.09 37.62 62.71
C LYS A 1010 35.93 37.93 63.67
N PRO A 1011 35.59 37.03 64.61
CA PRO A 1011 34.50 37.26 65.54
C PRO A 1011 34.80 38.54 66.31
N HIS A 1012 33.99 39.56 66.08
CA HIS A 1012 34.05 40.80 66.85
C HIS A 1012 33.17 40.62 68.08
N TYR A 1013 33.78 40.83 69.25
CA TYR A 1013 33.06 40.88 70.51
C TYR A 1013 32.01 42.01 70.44
N LYS A 1014 30.73 41.63 70.35
CA LYS A 1014 29.64 42.59 70.16
C LYS A 1014 29.06 43.08 71.49
N ALA A 1015 28.95 42.19 72.48
CA ALA A 1015 28.51 42.47 73.84
C ALA A 1015 28.77 41.27 74.76
N GLU A 1016 28.97 41.53 76.06
CA GLU A 1016 28.77 40.54 77.13
C GLU A 1016 27.32 40.58 77.56
N TRP A 1017 26.73 39.42 77.76
CA TRP A 1017 25.37 39.31 78.28
C TRP A 1017 25.47 38.76 79.70
N GLN A 1018 24.97 39.50 80.68
CA GLN A 1018 24.69 38.95 82.01
C GLN A 1018 23.23 38.47 82.02
N VAL A 1019 23.03 37.18 82.28
CA VAL A 1019 21.68 36.61 82.40
C VAL A 1019 21.18 36.95 83.80
N GLU A 1020 20.37 38.00 83.93
CA GLU A 1020 19.53 38.17 85.11
C GLU A 1020 18.31 37.23 84.97
N ASN A 1021 18.12 36.33 85.92
CA ASN A 1021 16.90 35.53 86.03
C ASN A 1021 15.76 36.44 86.54
N ILE A 1022 15.26 37.31 85.68
CA ILE A 1022 14.07 38.11 85.94
C ILE A 1022 12.86 37.24 85.61
N SER A 1023 12.06 36.88 86.61
CA SER A 1023 10.79 36.16 86.43
C SER A 1023 9.66 37.11 86.04
N ASP A 1024 9.85 37.91 84.99
CA ASP A 1024 8.78 38.73 84.44
C ASP A 1024 7.91 37.88 83.53
N CYS A 1025 6.74 37.47 84.04
CA CYS A 1025 5.74 36.77 83.24
C CYS A 1025 5.02 37.78 82.35
N TRP A 1026 5.27 37.73 81.04
CA TRP A 1026 4.48 38.47 80.07
C TRP A 1026 3.02 38.02 80.09
N THR A 1027 2.10 38.97 79.94
CA THR A 1027 0.67 38.67 79.79
C THR A 1027 0.43 38.10 78.40
N ILE A 1028 0.27 36.77 78.32
CA ILE A 1028 0.00 36.07 77.07
C ILE A 1028 -1.51 35.91 76.89
N LYS A 1029 -2.04 36.38 75.75
CA LYS A 1029 -3.41 36.06 75.32
C LYS A 1029 -3.37 34.89 74.35
N SER A 1030 -4.00 33.77 74.70
CA SER A 1030 -4.13 32.61 73.81
C SER A 1030 -5.48 32.63 73.07
N HIS A 1031 -5.44 32.49 71.75
CA HIS A 1031 -6.63 32.26 70.92
C HIS A 1031 -6.51 30.94 70.16
N LYS A 1032 -7.65 30.33 69.81
CA LYS A 1032 -7.67 29.11 69.01
C LYS A 1032 -7.56 29.48 67.53
N LEU A 1033 -6.72 28.78 66.77
CA LEU A 1033 -6.61 28.97 65.33
C LEU A 1033 -7.89 28.45 64.65
N TYR A 1034 -8.52 29.29 63.83
CA TYR A 1034 -9.68 28.90 63.04
C TYR A 1034 -9.37 29.02 61.55
N CYS A 1035 -9.63 27.94 60.80
CA CYS A 1035 -9.44 27.88 59.36
C CYS A 1035 -10.79 28.00 58.67
N GLU A 1036 -11.02 29.10 57.94
CA GLU A 1036 -12.16 29.21 57.03
C GLU A 1036 -11.79 28.53 55.70
N ASN A 1037 -12.50 27.47 55.33
CA ASN A 1037 -12.29 26.82 54.04
C ASN A 1037 -12.82 27.73 52.92
N ILE A 1038 -11.93 28.24 52.08
CA ILE A 1038 -12.31 29.23 51.06
C ILE A 1038 -12.74 28.53 49.77
N CYS A 1039 -11.85 27.75 49.16
CA CYS A 1039 -12.03 27.20 47.82
C CYS A 1039 -11.02 26.08 47.50
N LYS A 1040 -11.35 25.25 46.50
CA LYS A 1040 -10.42 24.35 45.81
C LYS A 1040 -10.05 24.94 44.45
N LEU A 1041 -8.78 25.29 44.26
CA LEU A 1041 -8.25 25.89 43.04
C LEU A 1041 -7.77 24.83 42.04
N PRO A 1042 -7.82 25.13 40.72
CA PRO A 1042 -7.19 24.26 39.73
C PRO A 1042 -5.68 24.23 39.93
N VAL A 1043 -5.11 23.03 39.94
CA VAL A 1043 -3.66 22.80 40.00
C VAL A 1043 -3.16 22.55 38.60
N LEU A 1044 -2.21 23.36 38.15
CA LEU A 1044 -1.57 23.18 36.85
C LEU A 1044 -0.31 22.33 37.06
N VAL A 1045 -0.26 21.16 36.43
CA VAL A 1045 0.87 20.22 36.54
C VAL A 1045 1.64 20.18 35.23
N GLN A 1046 2.96 20.36 35.31
CA GLN A 1046 3.87 20.34 34.17
C GLN A 1046 5.14 19.55 34.51
N ASN A 1047 5.78 18.97 33.50
CA ASN A 1047 7.12 18.40 33.65
C ASN A 1047 8.16 19.52 33.67
N LEU A 1048 9.13 19.43 34.56
CA LEU A 1048 10.25 20.35 34.63
C LEU A 1048 11.37 19.89 33.71
N ASP A 1049 11.87 20.83 32.89
CA ASP A 1049 13.13 20.63 32.18
C ASP A 1049 14.29 20.63 33.18
N PHE A 1050 14.90 19.47 33.32
CA PHE A 1050 16.02 19.20 34.22
C PHE A 1050 17.33 19.28 33.45
N SER A 1051 18.32 19.91 34.08
CA SER A 1051 19.70 19.93 33.56
C SER A 1051 20.68 19.53 34.65
N ASP A 1052 21.54 18.57 34.32
CA ASP A 1052 22.61 18.11 35.20
C ASP A 1052 23.80 19.07 35.07
N ALA A 1053 23.94 19.99 36.02
CA ALA A 1053 25.00 21.00 36.01
C ALA A 1053 26.39 20.36 36.11
N ARG A 1054 26.49 19.13 36.63
CA ARG A 1054 27.74 18.40 36.78
C ARG A 1054 28.15 17.59 35.55
N ALA A 1055 27.33 17.60 34.49
CA ALA A 1055 27.69 16.96 33.23
C ALA A 1055 28.97 17.57 32.61
N THR A 1056 29.18 18.88 32.80
CA THR A 1056 30.23 19.66 32.10
C THR A 1056 31.20 20.40 33.02
N LEU A 1057 30.75 20.84 34.21
CA LEU A 1057 31.58 21.47 35.24
C LEU A 1057 31.31 20.85 36.61
N PHE A 1058 32.36 20.36 37.28
CA PHE A 1058 32.22 20.01 38.69
C PHE A 1058 32.07 21.29 39.53
N SER A 1059 30.86 21.51 40.05
CA SER A 1059 30.51 22.59 40.97
C SER A 1059 29.64 22.04 42.11
N GLU A 1060 29.52 22.80 43.20
CA GLU A 1060 28.62 22.47 44.31
C GLU A 1060 27.16 22.35 43.83
N GLN A 1061 26.79 23.09 42.77
CA GLN A 1061 25.51 23.00 42.09
C GLN A 1061 25.37 21.64 41.38
N GLN A 1062 24.48 20.79 41.91
CA GLN A 1062 24.21 19.46 41.36
C GLN A 1062 23.32 19.52 40.11
N SER A 1063 22.27 20.34 40.13
CA SER A 1063 21.29 20.47 39.06
C SER A 1063 20.65 21.85 39.10
N TYR A 1064 20.10 22.31 37.98
CA TYR A 1064 19.20 23.46 37.98
C TYR A 1064 17.94 23.21 37.16
N TYR A 1065 16.94 24.02 37.46
CA TYR A 1065 15.62 23.99 36.85
C TYR A 1065 15.25 25.41 36.44
N GLN A 1066 14.56 25.54 35.32
CA GLN A 1066 14.00 26.82 34.91
C GLN A 1066 12.50 26.82 35.22
N LEU A 1067 12.07 27.72 36.09
CA LEU A 1067 10.65 27.92 36.35
C LEU A 1067 10.02 28.62 35.14
N PRO A 1068 8.85 28.18 34.64
CA PRO A 1068 8.15 28.80 33.51
C PRO A 1068 7.46 30.10 33.97
N LEU A 1069 8.28 31.10 34.31
CA LEU A 1069 7.85 32.43 34.70
C LEU A 1069 7.77 33.30 33.45
N ASN A 1070 6.68 34.06 33.30
CA ASN A 1070 6.61 35.15 32.32
C ASN A 1070 7.64 36.23 32.69
N ASP A 1071 8.15 36.99 31.73
CA ASP A 1071 9.20 38.02 31.93
C ASP A 1071 8.94 39.02 33.06
N ASN A 1072 7.67 39.23 33.41
CA ASN A 1072 7.24 40.18 34.44
C ASN A 1072 6.99 39.53 35.82
N ASN A 1073 7.12 38.21 35.95
CA ASN A 1073 6.84 37.50 37.19
C ASN A 1073 8.08 37.45 38.08
N ILE A 1074 7.93 37.85 39.34
CA ILE A 1074 9.04 38.03 40.27
C ILE A 1074 8.89 37.02 41.42
N PRO A 1075 9.88 36.15 41.69
CA PRO A 1075 9.89 35.30 42.88
C PRO A 1075 10.09 36.17 44.12
N MET A 1076 9.21 36.01 45.11
CA MET A 1076 9.18 36.83 46.32
C MET A 1076 9.82 36.12 47.51
N ASP A 1077 9.49 34.84 47.69
CA ASP A 1077 9.98 34.04 48.82
C ASP A 1077 10.02 32.55 48.45
N MET A 1078 10.88 31.79 49.14
CA MET A 1078 11.07 30.35 48.92
C MET A 1078 11.26 29.60 50.23
N THR A 1079 10.69 28.40 50.31
CA THR A 1079 10.81 27.54 51.49
C THR A 1079 10.87 26.07 51.08
N ALA A 1080 11.66 25.26 51.79
CA ALA A 1080 11.75 23.83 51.56
C ALA A 1080 10.83 23.07 52.53
N SER A 1081 10.41 21.87 52.15
CA SER A 1081 9.69 20.99 53.07
C SER A 1081 10.53 20.72 54.34
N PRO A 1082 9.93 20.73 55.54
CA PRO A 1082 10.63 20.39 56.78
C PRO A 1082 11.12 18.94 56.82
N ASN A 1083 10.57 18.06 55.97
CA ASN A 1083 11.08 16.71 55.77
C ASN A 1083 12.24 16.72 54.77
N LEU A 1084 13.46 16.53 55.27
CA LEU A 1084 14.70 16.53 54.48
C LEU A 1084 14.72 15.52 53.32
N ASN A 1085 13.94 14.44 53.41
CA ASN A 1085 13.93 13.35 52.41
C ASN A 1085 12.95 13.58 51.25
N ASP A 1086 12.01 14.52 51.35
CA ASP A 1086 10.91 14.64 50.38
C ASP A 1086 11.33 15.40 49.11
N GLY A 1087 12.42 16.16 49.14
CA GLY A 1087 12.94 16.88 47.97
C GLY A 1087 11.96 17.91 47.38
N ILE A 1088 11.10 18.51 48.22
CA ILE A 1088 10.06 19.47 47.79
C ILE A 1088 10.50 20.91 48.12
N ILE A 1089 10.41 21.78 47.11
CA ILE A 1089 10.65 23.22 47.24
C ILE A 1089 9.39 23.99 46.86
N TYR A 1090 9.05 25.00 47.65
CA TYR A 1090 7.95 25.91 47.39
C TYR A 1090 8.47 27.30 47.02
N VAL A 1091 7.89 27.91 45.99
CA VAL A 1091 8.27 29.24 45.51
C VAL A 1091 7.01 30.09 45.33
N ALA A 1092 6.96 31.25 45.97
CA ALA A 1092 5.89 32.23 45.80
C ALA A 1092 6.30 33.33 44.81
N THR A 1093 5.38 33.72 43.93
CA THR A 1093 5.62 34.78 42.93
C THR A 1093 4.60 35.91 43.04
N ALA A 1094 4.90 37.08 42.48
CA ALA A 1094 4.10 38.30 42.64
C ALA A 1094 3.28 38.75 41.40
N ASN A 1095 3.55 38.24 40.19
CA ASN A 1095 2.93 38.76 38.96
C ASN A 1095 2.80 37.71 37.85
N PRO A 1096 1.81 36.80 37.93
CA PRO A 1096 0.70 36.77 38.90
C PRO A 1096 1.09 36.19 40.27
N VAL A 1097 0.30 36.52 41.30
CA VAL A 1097 0.46 35.93 42.62
C VAL A 1097 0.17 34.43 42.55
N SER A 1098 1.20 33.60 42.66
CA SER A 1098 1.11 32.15 42.48
C SER A 1098 2.03 31.41 43.44
N LEU A 1099 1.68 30.16 43.76
CA LEU A 1099 2.50 29.26 44.57
C LEU A 1099 2.90 28.05 43.72
N PHE A 1100 4.20 27.88 43.54
CA PHE A 1100 4.79 26.74 42.84
C PHE A 1100 5.29 25.70 43.85
N LYS A 1101 5.00 24.44 43.59
CA LYS A 1101 5.57 23.26 44.24
C LYS A 1101 6.46 22.54 43.24
N ILE A 1102 7.72 22.37 43.59
CA ILE A 1102 8.74 21.68 42.80
C ILE A 1102 9.03 20.35 43.49
N ASP A 1103 8.69 19.24 42.84
CA ASP A 1103 9.08 17.89 43.26
C ASP A 1103 10.35 17.50 42.50
N THR A 1104 11.50 17.55 43.18
CA THR A 1104 12.80 17.27 42.55
C THR A 1104 13.02 15.79 42.23
N VAL A 1105 12.28 14.87 42.86
CA VAL A 1105 12.41 13.42 42.63
C VAL A 1105 11.56 13.00 41.43
N LYS A 1106 10.33 13.51 41.34
CA LYS A 1106 9.39 13.18 40.25
C LYS A 1106 9.50 14.10 39.05
N THR A 1107 10.33 15.14 39.10
CA THR A 1107 10.48 16.16 38.04
C THR A 1107 9.16 16.84 37.65
N LEU A 1108 8.29 17.04 38.65
CA LEU A 1108 6.95 17.61 38.46
C LEU A 1108 6.85 18.99 39.11
N LEU A 1109 6.31 19.95 38.35
CA LEU A 1109 5.92 21.26 38.82
C LEU A 1109 4.42 21.28 39.04
N SER A 1110 3.97 21.71 40.21
CA SER A 1110 2.56 22.01 40.48
C SER A 1110 2.43 23.51 40.74
N CYS A 1111 1.52 24.19 40.04
CA CYS A 1111 1.27 25.61 40.21
C CYS A 1111 -0.18 25.86 40.62
N VAL A 1112 -0.37 26.71 41.63
CA VAL A 1112 -1.67 27.24 42.03
C VAL A 1112 -1.67 28.75 41.86
N ASN A 1113 -2.58 29.27 41.03
CA ASN A 1113 -2.74 30.70 40.82
C ASN A 1113 -3.65 31.30 41.90
N LEU A 1114 -3.12 32.26 42.64
CA LEU A 1114 -3.78 32.96 43.74
C LEU A 1114 -4.19 34.40 43.36
N SER A 1115 -3.93 34.84 42.13
CA SER A 1115 -4.12 36.25 41.71
C SER A 1115 -5.56 36.74 41.84
N GLY A 1116 -6.55 35.86 41.79
CA GLY A 1116 -7.97 36.20 41.95
C GLY A 1116 -8.36 36.68 43.36
N TYR A 1117 -7.51 36.47 44.36
CA TYR A 1117 -7.79 36.81 45.77
C TYR A 1117 -7.09 38.09 46.23
N PHE A 1118 -6.23 38.66 45.38
CA PHE A 1118 -5.48 39.88 45.66
C PHE A 1118 -5.85 40.98 44.66
N PRO A 1119 -5.72 42.27 45.04
CA PRO A 1119 -5.94 43.38 44.12
C PRO A 1119 -5.02 43.28 42.88
N THR A 1120 -5.50 43.74 41.72
CA THR A 1120 -4.68 43.70 40.50
C THR A 1120 -3.49 44.65 40.61
N VAL A 1121 -2.29 44.22 40.21
CA VAL A 1121 -1.05 45.04 40.24
C VAL A 1121 -1.19 46.37 39.48
N ARG A 1122 -2.07 46.46 38.47
CA ARG A 1122 -2.40 47.69 37.75
C ARG A 1122 -2.98 48.81 38.64
N SER A 1123 -3.51 48.50 39.82
CA SER A 1123 -4.04 49.48 40.77
C SER A 1123 -2.98 50.05 41.73
N GLY A 1124 -1.68 49.84 41.45
CA GLY A 1124 -0.58 50.28 42.33
C GLY A 1124 -0.29 49.33 43.50
N PHE A 1125 -0.95 48.17 43.54
CA PHE A 1125 -0.71 47.12 44.53
C PHE A 1125 0.62 46.40 44.24
N LYS A 1126 1.51 46.32 45.24
CA LYS A 1126 2.82 45.64 45.15
C LYS A 1126 2.87 44.52 46.19
N PRO A 1127 2.48 43.28 45.83
CA PRO A 1127 2.39 42.20 46.81
C PRO A 1127 3.75 41.94 47.46
N LYS A 1128 3.74 41.78 48.77
CA LYS A 1128 4.89 41.35 49.57
C LYS A 1128 4.50 40.07 50.29
N ILE A 1129 5.02 38.96 49.79
CA ILE A 1129 4.62 37.61 50.16
C ILE A 1129 5.74 36.95 50.94
N ASN A 1130 5.40 36.39 52.10
CA ASN A 1130 6.27 35.53 52.88
C ASN A 1130 5.61 34.16 53.02
N ILE A 1131 6.38 33.09 52.88
CA ILE A 1131 5.90 31.70 52.96
C ILE A 1131 6.69 30.85 53.95
N SER A 1132 6.03 29.86 54.54
CA SER A 1132 6.67 28.87 55.40
C SER A 1132 6.00 27.51 55.25
N ALA A 1133 6.79 26.45 55.04
CA ALA A 1133 6.29 25.08 54.96
C ALA A 1133 5.97 24.53 56.35
N LEU A 1134 4.83 23.86 56.48
CA LEU A 1134 4.39 23.25 57.73
C LEU A 1134 4.69 21.75 57.78
N SER A 1135 4.84 21.21 58.99
CA SER A 1135 4.94 19.77 59.25
C SER A 1135 3.66 19.22 59.88
N SER A 1136 3.62 17.90 60.12
CA SER A 1136 2.51 17.18 60.74
C SER A 1136 1.90 17.95 61.92
N PRO A 1137 0.57 18.18 61.92
CA PRO A 1137 -0.46 17.50 61.11
C PRO A 1137 -0.79 18.15 59.75
N TYR A 1138 -0.14 19.25 59.37
CA TYR A 1138 -0.43 20.00 58.14
C TYR A 1138 0.55 19.69 57.00
N ASP A 1139 0.95 18.42 56.85
CA ASP A 1139 1.91 18.01 55.84
C ASP A 1139 1.46 18.42 54.42
N GLY A 1140 2.37 19.07 53.70
CA GLY A 1140 2.12 19.57 52.34
C GLY A 1140 1.32 20.89 52.25
N PHE A 1141 0.91 21.48 53.37
CA PHE A 1141 0.38 22.85 53.41
C PHE A 1141 1.51 23.87 53.59
N VAL A 1142 1.36 25.00 52.91
CA VAL A 1142 2.26 26.15 53.01
C VAL A 1142 1.49 27.31 53.63
N PHE A 1143 2.03 27.87 54.71
CA PHE A 1143 1.56 29.13 55.25
C PHE A 1143 1.98 30.27 54.32
N PHE A 1144 1.01 31.04 53.85
CA PHE A 1144 1.18 32.10 52.87
C PHE A 1144 0.67 33.41 53.48
N HIS A 1145 1.55 34.39 53.65
CA HIS A 1145 1.22 35.68 54.25
C HIS A 1145 1.52 36.82 53.29
N GLU A 1146 0.51 37.62 52.98
CA GLU A 1146 0.67 38.83 52.17
C GLU A 1146 0.58 40.06 53.08
N THR A 1147 1.70 40.77 53.20
CA THR A 1147 1.90 41.80 54.23
C THR A 1147 1.19 43.13 53.95
N MET A 1148 0.79 43.42 52.70
CA MET A 1148 0.05 44.66 52.38
C MET A 1148 -1.45 44.57 52.70
N THR A 1149 -2.04 43.39 52.48
CA THR A 1149 -3.46 43.09 52.74
C THR A 1149 -3.67 42.44 54.11
N GLU A 1150 -2.58 42.06 54.79
CA GLU A 1150 -2.57 41.31 56.06
C GLU A 1150 -3.34 39.99 55.98
N GLN A 1151 -3.48 39.42 54.78
CA GLN A 1151 -4.18 38.15 54.58
C GLN A 1151 -3.22 36.99 54.77
N THR A 1152 -3.70 35.97 55.49
CA THR A 1152 -2.95 34.73 55.71
C THR A 1152 -3.76 33.54 55.23
N PHE A 1153 -3.10 32.65 54.49
CA PHE A 1153 -3.68 31.47 53.89
C PHE A 1153 -2.84 30.23 54.21
N LEU A 1154 -3.50 29.08 54.30
CA LEU A 1154 -2.90 27.76 54.23
C LEU A 1154 -3.23 27.18 52.87
N VAL A 1155 -2.22 27.05 52.01
CA VAL A 1155 -2.39 26.57 50.63
C VAL A 1155 -1.71 25.22 50.48
N ASN A 1156 -2.43 24.23 49.96
CA ASN A 1156 -1.87 22.96 49.55
C ASN A 1156 -1.79 22.91 48.00
N PRO A 1157 -0.58 23.08 47.42
CA PRO A 1157 -0.41 23.16 45.98
C PRO A 1157 -0.60 21.81 45.26
N SER A 1158 -0.70 20.69 45.98
CA SER A 1158 -0.86 19.37 45.38
C SER A 1158 -2.33 19.07 45.02
N ASN A 1159 -3.26 19.57 45.82
CA ASN A 1159 -4.70 19.34 45.65
C ASN A 1159 -5.51 20.64 45.49
N GLY A 1160 -4.84 21.79 45.52
CA GLY A 1160 -5.41 23.11 45.30
C GLY A 1160 -6.24 23.64 46.47
N ILE A 1161 -6.18 23.01 47.65
CA ILE A 1161 -6.97 23.46 48.81
C ILE A 1161 -6.38 24.75 49.37
N MET A 1162 -7.23 25.74 49.61
CA MET A 1162 -6.86 27.00 50.24
C MET A 1162 -7.80 27.34 51.40
N ASN A 1163 -7.22 27.48 52.59
CA ASN A 1163 -7.92 27.90 53.80
C ASN A 1163 -7.42 29.27 54.25
N LYS A 1164 -8.32 30.15 54.70
CA LYS A 1164 -7.94 31.38 55.38
C LYS A 1164 -7.59 31.07 56.82
N LEU A 1165 -6.47 31.57 57.34
CA LEU A 1165 -6.15 31.46 58.75
C LEU A 1165 -6.61 32.72 59.49
N ASN A 1166 -7.52 32.57 60.46
CA ASN A 1166 -7.88 33.64 61.37
C ASN A 1166 -7.33 33.29 62.77
N PHE A 1167 -6.55 34.22 63.33
CA PHE A 1167 -5.86 34.06 64.64
C PHE A 1167 -6.20 35.20 65.63
N PHE A 1168 -7.24 35.98 65.33
CA PHE A 1168 -7.87 36.95 66.23
C PHE A 1168 -9.23 36.42 66.69
N ASN A 1169 -9.75 36.93 67.80
CA ASN A 1169 -11.06 36.54 68.29
C ASN A 1169 -12.18 36.98 67.31
N VAL A 1170 -13.27 36.23 67.17
CA VAL A 1170 -14.37 36.54 66.21
C VAL A 1170 -14.93 37.95 66.41
N VAL A 1171 -14.96 38.41 67.67
CA VAL A 1171 -15.39 39.76 68.05
C VAL A 1171 -14.38 40.82 67.61
N GLU A 1172 -13.07 40.58 67.77
CA GLU A 1172 -12.00 41.48 67.31
C GLU A 1172 -11.94 41.56 65.79
N GLU A 1173 -12.17 40.45 65.10
CA GLU A 1173 -12.23 40.41 63.64
C GLU A 1173 -13.43 41.21 63.10
N ALA A 1174 -14.62 41.06 63.73
CA ALA A 1174 -15.80 41.85 63.39
C ALA A 1174 -15.58 43.35 63.63
N VAL A 1175 -14.96 43.72 64.75
CA VAL A 1175 -14.59 45.12 65.06
C VAL A 1175 -13.58 45.66 64.05
N SER A 1176 -12.58 44.86 63.64
CA SER A 1176 -11.58 45.24 62.62
C SER A 1176 -12.18 45.42 61.21
N LYS A 1177 -13.16 44.58 60.82
CA LYS A 1177 -13.88 44.70 59.55
C LYS A 1177 -14.76 45.95 59.53
N ILE A 1178 -15.43 46.26 60.65
CA ILE A 1178 -16.24 47.47 60.81
C ILE A 1178 -15.37 48.73 60.82
N THR A 1179 -14.24 48.73 61.54
CA THR A 1179 -13.31 49.88 61.54
C THR A 1179 -12.67 50.12 60.18
N ARG A 1180 -12.31 49.07 59.43
CA ARG A 1180 -11.82 49.18 58.03
C ARG A 1180 -12.87 49.68 57.06
N ALA A 1181 -14.16 49.39 57.28
CA ALA A 1181 -15.26 49.89 56.45
C ALA A 1181 -15.65 51.35 56.75
N VAL A 1182 -15.40 51.83 57.97
CA VAL A 1182 -15.81 53.17 58.45
C VAL A 1182 -14.68 54.20 58.37
N TYR A 1183 -13.42 53.82 58.60
CA TYR A 1183 -12.27 54.71 58.58
C TYR A 1183 -11.35 54.42 57.38
N SER A 1184 -11.38 55.28 56.36
CA SER A 1184 -10.50 55.20 55.19
C SER A 1184 -9.06 55.73 55.44
N LYS A 1185 -8.68 55.99 56.69
CA LYS A 1185 -7.33 56.42 57.06
C LYS A 1185 -6.79 55.67 58.30
N SER A 1186 -5.75 54.87 58.04
CA SER A 1186 -4.62 54.54 58.93
C SER A 1186 -4.94 53.97 60.31
N VAL A 1187 -5.37 52.72 60.37
CA VAL A 1187 -4.92 51.77 61.40
C VAL A 1187 -4.41 50.52 60.68
N GLN A 1188 -3.19 50.60 60.16
CA GLN A 1188 -2.49 49.44 59.58
C GLN A 1188 -1.67 48.78 60.68
N SER A 1189 -2.19 47.70 61.26
CA SER A 1189 -1.39 46.78 62.07
C SER A 1189 -0.54 45.92 61.14
N ASN A 1190 0.46 46.54 60.48
CA ASN A 1190 1.31 45.81 59.56
C ASN A 1190 2.09 44.74 60.33
N PHE A 1191 1.70 43.47 60.19
CA PHE A 1191 2.46 42.33 60.66
C PHE A 1191 3.43 41.90 59.56
N GLU A 1192 4.66 41.56 59.95
CA GLU A 1192 5.65 40.94 59.08
C GLU A 1192 5.96 39.54 59.61
N LEU A 1193 6.00 38.56 58.71
CA LEU A 1193 6.45 37.22 59.08
C LEU A 1193 7.96 37.28 59.27
N HIS A 1194 8.41 37.03 60.50
CA HIS A 1194 9.81 37.19 60.85
C HIS A 1194 10.60 35.89 60.66
N LEU A 1195 10.14 34.76 61.21
CA LEU A 1195 10.81 33.45 61.07
C LEU A 1195 9.84 32.27 61.31
N GLY A 1196 10.01 31.19 60.54
CA GLY A 1196 9.46 29.87 60.84
C GLY A 1196 10.44 29.07 61.72
N PHE A 1197 9.93 28.30 62.68
CA PHE A 1197 10.77 27.47 63.54
C PHE A 1197 11.29 26.22 62.79
N PRO A 1198 12.45 25.64 63.18
CA PRO A 1198 13.10 24.57 62.43
C PRO A 1198 12.23 23.33 62.15
N SER A 1199 11.32 22.99 63.06
CA SER A 1199 10.41 21.85 62.91
C SER A 1199 9.20 22.13 61.99
N GLY A 1200 8.99 23.38 61.56
CA GLY A 1200 7.81 23.78 60.79
C GLY A 1200 6.50 23.74 61.58
N LYS A 1201 6.55 23.59 62.91
CA LYS A 1201 5.35 23.50 63.78
C LYS A 1201 4.87 24.84 64.32
N LYS A 1202 5.77 25.83 64.37
CA LYS A 1202 5.51 27.17 64.91
C LYS A 1202 5.93 28.25 63.93
N ILE A 1203 5.18 29.34 63.87
CA ILE A 1203 5.49 30.53 63.05
C ILE A 1203 5.36 31.78 63.93
N LEU A 1204 6.32 32.70 63.83
CA LEU A 1204 6.30 33.97 64.55
C LEU A 1204 5.99 35.14 63.61
N LEU A 1205 4.92 35.89 63.91
CA LEU A 1205 4.58 37.16 63.28
C LEU A 1205 4.91 38.32 64.24
N CYS A 1206 5.51 39.39 63.74
CA CYS A 1206 5.84 40.58 64.52
C CYS A 1206 5.19 41.82 63.90
N GLY A 1207 4.66 42.74 64.71
CA GLY A 1207 4.21 44.05 64.22
C GLY A 1207 5.39 44.95 63.80
N LYS A 1208 5.22 45.81 62.79
CA LYS A 1208 6.28 46.68 62.21
C LYS A 1208 7.10 47.54 63.18
N ASN A 1209 6.62 47.79 64.39
CA ASN A 1209 7.33 48.57 65.43
C ASN A 1209 7.81 47.70 66.61
N GLY A 1210 7.76 46.37 66.48
CA GLY A 1210 8.10 45.45 67.58
C GLY A 1210 7.11 45.47 68.74
N SER A 1211 5.92 46.07 68.54
CA SER A 1211 4.91 46.32 69.58
C SER A 1211 3.97 45.14 69.87
N LYS A 1212 3.97 44.11 69.02
CA LYS A 1212 3.19 42.87 69.17
C LYS A 1212 3.94 41.69 68.57
N LEU A 1213 3.98 40.59 69.31
CA LEU A 1213 4.45 39.29 68.87
C LEU A 1213 3.28 38.31 68.85
N ILE A 1214 3.11 37.59 67.75
CA ILE A 1214 2.09 36.55 67.58
C ILE A 1214 2.80 35.26 67.22
N LEU A 1215 2.80 34.31 68.15
CA LEU A 1215 3.29 32.94 67.90
C LEU A 1215 2.12 32.07 67.48
N LEU A 1216 2.13 31.58 66.25
CA LEU A 1216 1.19 30.59 65.74
C LEU A 1216 1.77 29.19 65.98
N ASP A 1217 1.15 28.41 66.86
CA ASP A 1217 1.51 27.02 67.12
C ASP A 1217 0.50 26.09 66.45
N PHE A 1218 0.93 25.43 65.36
CA PHE A 1218 0.11 24.52 64.57
C PHE A 1218 -0.01 23.13 65.20
N HIS A 1219 0.85 22.79 66.17
CA HIS A 1219 0.77 21.53 66.90
C HIS A 1219 -0.32 21.58 67.99
N THR A 1220 -0.38 22.68 68.74
CA THR A 1220 -1.44 22.89 69.75
C THR A 1220 -2.68 23.58 69.18
N ASN A 1221 -2.60 24.06 67.94
CA ASN A 1221 -3.64 24.78 67.21
C ASN A 1221 -4.07 26.09 67.93
N GLN A 1222 -3.10 26.80 68.49
CA GLN A 1222 -3.28 28.04 69.26
C GLN A 1222 -2.39 29.17 68.71
N SER A 1223 -2.86 30.40 68.80
CA SER A 1223 -2.06 31.61 68.62
C SER A 1223 -1.84 32.30 69.96
N LEU A 1224 -0.58 32.53 70.32
CA LEU A 1224 -0.19 33.26 71.52
C LEU A 1224 0.18 34.69 71.14
N HIS A 1225 -0.56 35.66 71.68
CA HIS A 1225 -0.33 37.08 71.45
C HIS A 1225 0.36 37.67 72.68
N VAL A 1226 1.46 38.37 72.43
CA VAL A 1226 2.33 38.96 73.44
C VAL A 1226 2.56 40.41 73.07
N GLU A 1227 2.31 41.31 74.01
CA GLU A 1227 2.65 42.73 73.92
C GLU A 1227 3.93 42.95 74.75
N PRO A 1228 5.11 43.07 74.11
CA PRO A 1228 6.35 43.30 74.83
C PRO A 1228 6.34 44.70 75.49
N GLN A 1229 7.01 44.82 76.64
CA GLN A 1229 7.09 46.08 77.39
C GLN A 1229 7.95 47.14 76.68
N GLU A 1230 8.89 46.71 75.84
CA GLU A 1230 9.73 47.55 75.00
C GLU A 1230 9.57 47.16 73.52
N ASN A 1231 9.77 48.13 72.61
CA ASN A 1231 9.75 47.85 71.19
C ASN A 1231 10.91 46.94 70.82
N ILE A 1232 10.61 45.85 70.12
CA ILE A 1232 11.63 44.87 69.71
C ILE A 1232 12.22 45.28 68.36
N LYS A 1233 13.54 45.48 68.33
CA LYS A 1233 14.33 45.84 67.15
C LYS A 1233 14.85 44.63 66.38
N GLN A 1234 15.13 43.50 67.04
CA GLN A 1234 15.63 42.30 66.38
C GLN A 1234 15.21 41.03 67.13
N ILE A 1235 14.87 39.97 66.38
CA ILE A 1235 14.48 38.65 66.90
C ILE A 1235 15.38 37.58 66.29
N ILE A 1236 15.90 36.67 67.13
CA ILE A 1236 16.70 35.52 66.70
C ILE A 1236 16.09 34.27 67.35
N VAL A 1237 15.70 33.29 66.54
CA VAL A 1237 15.25 31.98 67.01
C VAL A 1237 16.49 31.11 67.24
N LEU A 1238 16.67 30.59 68.46
CA LEU A 1238 17.79 29.69 68.78
C LEU A 1238 17.39 28.23 68.59
N ASP A 1239 16.22 27.85 69.13
CA ASP A 1239 15.64 26.52 69.03
C ASP A 1239 14.11 26.58 69.13
N GLU A 1240 13.44 25.43 69.25
CA GLU A 1240 11.98 25.30 69.35
C GLU A 1240 11.34 25.95 70.59
N THR A 1241 12.16 26.35 71.56
CA THR A 1241 11.74 26.78 72.89
C THR A 1241 12.31 28.13 73.31
N SER A 1242 13.31 28.65 72.60
CA SER A 1242 14.05 29.84 72.99
C SER A 1242 14.19 30.85 71.86
N LEU A 1243 13.97 32.12 72.21
CA LEU A 1243 14.08 33.29 71.35
C LEU A 1243 15.01 34.29 72.03
N ILE A 1244 15.91 34.90 71.27
CA ILE A 1244 16.62 36.12 71.68
C ILE A 1244 15.88 37.31 71.08
N LEU A 1245 15.47 38.23 71.94
CA LEU A 1245 14.79 39.46 71.57
C LEU A 1245 15.68 40.63 71.95
N ARG A 1246 15.93 41.53 71.00
CA ARG A 1246 16.68 42.76 71.22
C ARG A 1246 15.70 43.93 71.21
N GLY A 1247 15.53 44.58 72.36
CA GLY A 1247 14.79 45.84 72.50
C GLY A 1247 15.44 47.01 71.75
N GLU A 1248 14.74 48.14 71.68
CA GLU A 1248 15.23 49.41 71.11
C GLU A 1248 16.39 50.04 71.90
#